data_AF-A0A3D8J348-F1
#
_entry.id   AF-A0A3D8J348-F1
#
_cell.length_a   1.000
_cell.length_b   1.000
_cell.length_c   1.000
_cell.angle_alpha   90.00
_cell.angle_beta   90.00
_cell.angle_gamma   90.00
#
_symmetry.space_group_name_H-M   'P 1'
#
loop_
_entity.id
_entity.type
_entity.pdbx_description
1 polymer ?
#
loop_
_entity_poly.entity_id
_entity_poly.type
_entity_poly.pdbx_seq_one_letter_code
_entity_poly.pdbx_strand_id
1 'polypeptide(L)'
;MKKSHFKFTKLKNKELIDEKKYFTATGGGDTNNSLNASFSSENSKDSKRFFKPLVASSLALFLTAGVASATCTSTSGAPSICYGVGSTANADQTVTINSGLTWNDPTGGTGLWTLKTGSGQDNPVNITIGFNNNNDEASLSQTLSSDTYSLTIGGNVTDSRKPIFVLQSSKGIDMQSKTLTFDFGKGGNTSKTEGYEKSLKLDLSGVNSSATALKGNLVVNGGRAQQYYGENKFEATFGGDVEGNITIQAGSGGGDVRTDFTFGGNVTGDIIVKNDYNSTSGAPNGIAGGVNNFTFDGGSNKNINITGSIKNESNSSRLNISITNTNEAKIIGQISAHASGQAGNGINTITLSGTTKNLIQDQNRAIESRGATNKIIFEGLNSSIEGEIYGTASAYGDPASNTITFNSTSNNSIIGNIYVTTGATNTINFASGNSNTIQGKIHDSDSTGTTSKNIINFNGNGVAEIKSSDNNTSTAVIVSSIGTNTITLNNTGEQNIIGTIQSISNSYNYNGGSNTISFFGGSSAKISGNVYSSAGKNTITFSSNAKNEIDGMVDANSGNNDIFFGTRPTDSNNAITASGNATSKITHGIYARDGSATIVFATNGDATIGKIESSDEAIRIVDGGANSQVTVDFYGNANNTIDGGIKAQVNAALGTKSTQITFHAGNNNIINGNISSTGYGRIQGVNTINFTNGTTNQLNGSVTAGEGGVNNITFSSTSTNTISGNIQATGGTNTITSTNGFALENSQITSSSGSNSITTNAISGMVSFIGTSGGKNTIEATSSGDLAITQGIYSTVWNDNSNRGNTITLANGDLTIGSFNSNVTDGYGDSNGSSLHAWNSGNGNAIILNKAEATLTLKGNITSDGASNGNTITFGGASGILKSSSGDTISANGKTNINAALLKIQNNSSDIGTLTTTGGTTTLTLTQTNNGGLDGNISTTSGTTKLTFTQDSGTYSVSGIFSTSNAGQNIFDLSTKSATISNDLSFSGSDVTGDGGNIINIGNDKSLTLSDSNSTAKTLTTNSGATEINFLGDSSGSNSSGTFSGNVSTSGGATTFSFTNDNGTYSITGTLSTQGEGQNIFDLST
;
A
#
# COMPACT_ATOMS: atom_id res chain seq x y z
N MET A 1 22.36 31.62 4.81
CA MET A 1 22.20 31.89 6.25
C MET A 1 21.38 30.76 6.86
N LYS A 2 21.98 29.90 7.70
CA LYS A 2 21.34 28.77 8.37
C LYS A 2 21.16 29.10 9.85
N LYS A 3 19.96 28.94 10.40
CA LYS A 3 19.70 28.86 11.85
C LYS A 3 19.05 27.51 12.15
N SER A 4 19.84 26.61 12.71
CA SER A 4 19.40 25.32 13.26
C SER A 4 19.24 25.45 14.78
N HIS A 5 18.08 25.04 15.30
CA HIS A 5 17.85 24.86 16.73
C HIS A 5 18.23 23.43 17.12
N PHE A 6 19.19 23.29 18.05
CA PHE A 6 19.55 22.02 18.69
C PHE A 6 18.82 21.92 20.04
N LYS A 7 18.18 20.77 20.28
CA LYS A 7 17.62 20.36 21.59
C LYS A 7 18.52 19.25 22.15
N PHE A 8 19.08 19.45 23.34
CA PHE A 8 19.91 18.46 24.03
C PHE A 8 19.04 17.50 24.86
N THR A 9 19.21 16.20 24.62
CA THR A 9 18.70 15.13 25.49
C THR A 9 19.83 14.68 26.42
N LYS A 10 19.51 14.61 27.70
CA LYS A 10 20.42 14.39 28.84
C LYS A 10 20.70 12.90 29.01
N LEU A 11 21.93 12.47 28.71
CA LEU A 11 22.47 11.15 29.07
C LEU A 11 23.01 11.19 30.51
N LYS A 12 22.62 10.22 31.34
CA LYS A 12 23.26 9.94 32.63
C LYS A 12 23.80 8.51 32.60
N ASN A 13 25.13 8.39 32.51
CA ASN A 13 25.89 7.26 33.02
C ASN A 13 26.35 7.61 34.44
N LYS A 14 26.30 6.64 35.37
CA LYS A 14 27.32 6.57 36.41
C LYS A 14 27.41 5.16 37.04
N GLU A 15 28.60 4.60 36.94
CA GLU A 15 29.10 3.42 37.63
C GLU A 15 29.43 3.69 39.12
N LEU A 16 29.58 2.55 39.80
CA LEU A 16 30.03 2.23 41.17
C LEU A 16 31.15 3.08 41.80
N ILE A 17 31.14 3.18 43.14
CA ILE A 17 32.14 2.63 44.09
C ILE A 17 31.84 3.12 45.53
N ASP A 18 31.64 2.12 46.40
CA ASP A 18 32.04 1.86 47.79
C ASP A 18 32.38 2.93 48.88
N GLU A 19 32.18 2.45 50.12
CA GLU A 19 32.73 2.80 51.45
C GLU A 19 32.09 3.83 52.42
N LYS A 20 31.66 3.26 53.57
CA LYS A 20 31.85 3.62 55.01
C LYS A 20 31.13 4.82 55.68
N LYS A 21 30.30 4.41 56.67
CA LYS A 21 30.12 4.89 58.09
C LYS A 21 30.23 6.39 58.41
N TYR A 22 29.21 6.94 59.08
CA TYR A 22 29.23 7.28 60.53
C TYR A 22 27.84 7.68 61.09
N PHE A 23 27.62 7.34 62.37
CA PHE A 23 26.58 7.79 63.33
C PHE A 23 26.39 9.34 63.34
N THR A 24 25.26 9.94 63.76
CA THR A 24 24.79 10.05 65.16
C THR A 24 23.33 10.57 65.25
N ALA A 25 22.67 10.22 66.36
CA ALA A 25 21.31 10.51 66.88
C ALA A 25 20.93 12.01 66.99
N THR A 26 19.70 12.46 67.34
CA THR A 26 18.85 12.08 68.49
C THR A 26 17.47 12.79 68.45
N GLY A 27 16.45 12.11 69.00
CA GLY A 27 15.29 12.69 69.74
C GLY A 27 14.01 12.97 68.94
N GLY A 28 12.80 12.54 69.32
CA GLY A 28 12.30 11.81 70.49
C GLY A 28 10.80 12.12 70.70
N GLY A 29 10.02 11.15 71.24
CA GLY A 29 8.68 11.32 71.83
C GLY A 29 7.55 10.57 71.08
N ASP A 30 7.23 9.29 71.35
CA ASP A 30 6.38 8.71 72.44
C ASP A 30 4.90 9.19 72.44
N THR A 31 3.83 8.39 72.64
CA THR A 31 3.66 7.03 73.22
C THR A 31 2.25 6.43 72.97
N ASN A 32 2.15 5.11 73.19
CA ASN A 32 1.03 4.22 73.58
C ASN A 32 0.34 3.36 72.50
N ASN A 33 0.74 2.09 72.33
CA ASN A 33 0.47 0.83 73.08
C ASN A 33 -0.88 0.18 72.69
N SER A 34 -0.94 -1.07 72.23
CA SER A 34 -0.46 -2.27 72.94
C SER A 34 0.02 -3.43 72.04
N LEU A 35 1.13 -4.06 72.44
CA LEU A 35 1.61 -5.37 72.00
C LEU A 35 1.97 -6.18 73.27
N ASN A 36 1.59 -7.45 73.34
CA ASN A 36 1.87 -8.41 74.42
C ASN A 36 2.58 -9.61 73.74
N ALA A 37 3.92 -9.66 73.71
CA ALA A 37 4.89 -10.20 74.67
C ALA A 37 5.30 -11.67 74.39
N SER A 38 6.62 -11.88 74.38
CA SER A 38 7.37 -13.14 74.26
C SER A 38 8.36 -13.30 75.44
N PHE A 39 9.03 -14.47 75.54
CA PHE A 39 10.06 -14.92 76.51
C PHE A 39 9.53 -15.42 77.87
N SER A 40 10.14 -16.36 78.62
CA SER A 40 11.47 -17.02 78.68
C SER A 40 11.31 -18.38 79.43
N SER A 41 12.27 -19.32 79.47
CA SER A 41 13.43 -19.26 80.39
C SER A 41 14.41 -20.45 80.19
N GLU A 42 15.69 -20.16 80.42
CA GLU A 42 16.78 -21.09 80.74
C GLU A 42 17.04 -21.15 82.27
N ASN A 43 17.77 -22.21 82.68
CA ASN A 43 18.56 -22.46 83.92
C ASN A 43 17.96 -23.20 85.14
N SER A 44 18.45 -24.44 85.38
CA SER A 44 19.15 -24.90 86.62
C SER A 44 19.39 -26.42 86.55
N LYS A 45 20.65 -26.91 86.58
CA LYS A 45 21.41 -27.46 87.73
C LYS A 45 20.67 -28.44 88.66
N ASP A 46 21.23 -29.67 88.71
CA ASP A 46 21.36 -30.62 89.84
C ASP A 46 20.16 -30.89 90.76
N SER A 47 19.71 -32.15 90.83
CA SER A 47 20.02 -33.06 91.97
C SER A 47 19.09 -34.30 92.10
N LYS A 48 19.73 -35.47 92.08
CA LYS A 48 19.55 -36.62 93.00
C LYS A 48 18.15 -37.27 93.24
N ARG A 49 18.12 -38.55 92.80
CA ARG A 49 17.90 -39.79 93.61
C ARG A 49 16.50 -40.44 93.72
N PHE A 50 16.48 -41.73 93.33
CA PHE A 50 15.79 -42.92 93.91
C PHE A 50 14.23 -42.94 93.89
N PHE A 51 13.48 -44.00 93.56
CA PHE A 51 13.54 -45.45 93.83
C PHE A 51 12.74 -46.26 92.75
N LYS A 52 13.15 -47.51 92.46
CA LYS A 52 12.33 -48.58 91.83
C LYS A 52 11.25 -49.08 92.82
N PRO A 53 10.17 -49.83 92.44
CA PRO A 53 10.25 -51.31 92.22
C PRO A 53 9.18 -51.89 91.22
N LEU A 54 9.52 -52.83 90.31
CA LEU A 54 9.28 -54.31 90.34
C LEU A 54 7.92 -54.87 89.80
N VAL A 55 8.07 -55.95 88.99
CA VAL A 55 7.20 -57.15 88.77
C VAL A 55 6.21 -57.22 87.58
N ALA A 56 6.69 -57.91 86.53
CA ALA A 56 6.19 -59.13 85.84
C ALA A 56 4.88 -59.24 85.03
N SER A 57 5.05 -60.05 83.96
CA SER A 57 4.10 -60.85 83.17
C SER A 57 3.15 -60.07 82.23
N SER A 58 2.88 -60.47 80.98
CA SER A 58 2.72 -61.82 80.45
C SER A 58 2.87 -61.90 78.91
N LEU A 59 3.03 -63.15 78.48
CA LEU A 59 3.14 -63.80 77.18
C LEU A 59 1.88 -63.67 76.25
N ALA A 60 2.10 -63.44 74.94
CA ALA A 60 1.40 -64.01 73.75
C ALA A 60 1.87 -63.25 72.48
N LEU A 61 2.73 -63.77 71.59
CA LEU A 61 2.53 -64.81 70.54
C LEU A 61 1.33 -64.54 69.60
N PHE A 62 1.56 -64.09 68.36
CA PHE A 62 1.37 -64.84 67.10
C PHE A 62 1.69 -63.97 65.84
N LEU A 63 2.48 -64.56 64.92
CA LEU A 63 2.48 -64.43 63.45
C LEU A 63 3.13 -63.22 62.76
N THR A 64 4.46 -63.24 62.65
CA THR A 64 5.11 -62.87 61.39
C THR A 64 5.10 -64.10 60.48
N ALA A 65 4.24 -64.10 59.47
CA ALA A 65 4.36 -65.03 58.35
C ALA A 65 5.68 -64.72 57.64
N GLY A 66 6.67 -65.61 57.81
CA GLY A 66 7.85 -65.61 56.98
C GLY A 66 7.41 -65.79 55.54
N VAL A 67 7.62 -64.75 54.72
CA VAL A 67 7.60 -64.92 53.27
C VAL A 67 8.67 -65.96 52.98
N ALA A 68 8.25 -67.14 52.53
CA ALA A 68 9.17 -68.18 52.11
C ALA A 68 10.11 -67.53 51.09
N SER A 69 11.38 -67.37 51.48
CA SER A 69 12.42 -66.96 50.55
C SER A 69 12.53 -68.07 49.52
N ALA A 70 11.85 -67.92 48.40
CA ALA A 70 12.18 -68.71 47.24
C ALA A 70 13.60 -68.31 46.86
N THR A 71 14.57 -69.17 47.18
CA THR A 71 15.93 -69.10 46.66
C THR A 71 15.85 -69.23 45.15
N CYS A 72 15.72 -68.11 44.45
CA CYS A 72 16.08 -68.04 43.06
C CYS A 72 17.60 -68.19 42.99
N THR A 73 18.07 -69.26 42.37
CA THR A 73 19.45 -69.42 41.95
C THR A 73 19.73 -68.38 40.86
N SER A 74 20.01 -67.15 41.30
CA SER A 74 20.66 -66.13 40.48
C SER A 74 22.07 -66.65 40.19
N THR A 75 22.34 -67.00 38.93
CA THR A 75 23.68 -67.37 38.46
C THR A 75 24.60 -66.15 38.29
N SER A 76 24.11 -64.92 38.55
CA SER A 76 24.80 -63.68 38.18
C SER A 76 25.10 -62.72 39.35
N GLY A 77 25.01 -63.15 40.61
CA GLY A 77 25.35 -62.30 41.77
C GLY A 77 24.38 -61.14 42.07
N ALA A 78 23.55 -60.74 41.11
CA ALA A 78 22.59 -59.66 41.29
C ALA A 78 21.37 -60.12 42.15
N PRO A 79 20.88 -59.27 43.06
CA PRO A 79 19.72 -59.59 43.88
C PRO A 79 18.45 -59.62 43.00
N SER A 80 17.83 -60.79 42.92
CA SER A 80 16.57 -61.00 42.18
C SER A 80 15.40 -61.09 43.15
N ILE A 81 14.36 -60.28 42.95
CA ILE A 81 13.08 -60.45 43.64
C ILE A 81 12.28 -61.43 42.79
N CYS A 82 12.10 -62.65 43.30
CA CYS A 82 11.31 -63.66 42.63
C CYS A 82 9.95 -63.79 43.31
N TYR A 83 8.89 -63.64 42.52
CA TYR A 83 7.52 -63.79 42.99
C TYR A 83 6.80 -64.86 42.15
N GLY A 84 6.07 -65.77 42.82
CA GLY A 84 5.24 -66.77 42.15
C GLY A 84 5.93 -68.08 41.73
N VAL A 85 7.06 -68.46 42.33
CA VAL A 85 7.74 -69.76 42.06
C VAL A 85 7.16 -70.96 42.83
N GLY A 86 6.02 -70.79 43.52
CA GLY A 86 5.31 -71.84 44.26
C GLY A 86 3.80 -71.80 44.03
N SER A 87 3.15 -72.97 44.04
CA SER A 87 1.92 -73.27 43.29
C SER A 87 0.57 -72.71 43.78
N THR A 88 0.48 -71.77 44.72
CA THR A 88 -0.82 -71.16 45.09
C THR A 88 -0.64 -69.79 45.76
N ALA A 89 -0.69 -68.69 45.00
CA ALA A 89 -0.75 -67.33 45.52
C ALA A 89 -2.14 -66.71 45.29
N ASN A 90 -2.76 -66.22 46.36
CA ASN A 90 -4.05 -65.53 46.32
C ASN A 90 -3.97 -64.25 45.48
N ALA A 91 -5.08 -63.94 44.78
CA ALA A 91 -5.28 -62.67 44.10
C ALA A 91 -5.22 -61.53 45.12
N ASP A 92 -4.62 -60.40 44.75
CA ASP A 92 -4.50 -59.16 45.54
C ASP A 92 -3.47 -59.13 46.69
N GLN A 93 -2.35 -59.85 46.59
CA GLN A 93 -1.23 -59.62 47.51
C GLN A 93 -0.37 -58.42 47.08
N THR A 94 -0.42 -57.34 47.88
CA THR A 94 0.59 -56.28 47.83
C THR A 94 1.79 -56.71 48.68
N VAL A 95 2.93 -56.98 48.03
CA VAL A 95 4.17 -57.26 48.76
C VAL A 95 4.84 -55.94 49.06
N THR A 96 4.79 -55.51 50.32
CA THR A 96 5.48 -54.30 50.78
C THR A 96 6.80 -54.66 51.43
N ILE A 97 7.92 -54.25 50.83
CA ILE A 97 9.25 -54.41 51.42
C ILE A 97 9.61 -53.08 52.10
N ASN A 98 9.38 -52.99 53.41
CA ASN A 98 9.50 -51.75 54.20
C ASN A 98 10.88 -51.49 54.82
N SER A 99 11.80 -52.45 54.80
CA SER A 99 13.16 -52.28 55.34
C SER A 99 14.12 -53.37 54.86
N GLY A 100 15.41 -53.04 54.72
CA GLY A 100 16.51 -54.01 54.50
C GLY A 100 17.11 -54.10 53.10
N LEU A 101 16.59 -53.36 52.11
CA LEU A 101 17.21 -53.30 50.78
C LEU A 101 18.35 -52.27 50.77
N THR A 102 19.59 -52.75 50.89
CA THR A 102 20.77 -51.92 50.64
C THR A 102 21.11 -51.94 49.15
N TRP A 103 21.21 -50.77 48.53
CA TRP A 103 21.64 -50.60 47.12
C TRP A 103 23.08 -51.07 46.83
N ASN A 104 23.82 -51.47 47.86
CA ASN A 104 25.22 -51.86 47.74
C ASN A 104 25.33 -53.31 47.26
N ASP A 105 25.64 -53.50 45.98
CA ASP A 105 26.31 -54.70 45.50
C ASP A 105 27.82 -54.54 45.81
N PRO A 106 28.40 -55.29 46.75
CA PRO A 106 29.81 -55.21 47.08
C PRO A 106 30.74 -55.75 45.96
N THR A 107 30.20 -56.25 44.83
CA THR A 107 30.97 -56.97 43.81
C THR A 107 30.98 -56.32 42.41
N GLY A 108 30.94 -54.99 42.29
CA GLY A 108 31.31 -54.28 41.04
C GLY A 108 30.51 -54.66 39.77
N GLY A 109 29.43 -55.41 39.89
CA GLY A 109 28.49 -55.71 38.82
C GLY A 109 27.47 -54.61 38.66
N THR A 110 26.84 -54.53 37.48
CA THR A 110 25.65 -53.70 37.30
C THR A 110 24.57 -54.20 38.24
N GLY A 111 24.16 -53.38 39.22
CA GLY A 111 23.11 -53.71 40.19
C GLY A 111 21.76 -53.88 39.49
N LEU A 112 21.50 -55.08 38.97
CA LEU A 112 20.30 -55.46 38.23
C LEU A 112 19.29 -56.11 39.18
N TRP A 113 18.28 -55.34 39.57
CA TRP A 113 17.12 -55.89 40.26
C TRP A 113 16.13 -56.37 39.19
N THR A 114 16.16 -57.67 38.91
CA THR A 114 15.22 -58.29 37.97
C THR A 114 14.03 -58.84 38.75
N LEU A 115 12.83 -58.36 38.45
CA LEU A 115 11.61 -59.05 38.84
C LEU A 115 11.39 -60.20 37.87
N LYS A 116 11.53 -61.44 38.35
CA LYS A 116 11.14 -62.64 37.59
C LYS A 116 9.80 -63.14 38.12
N THR A 117 8.76 -63.03 37.30
CA THR A 117 7.49 -63.72 37.57
C THR A 117 7.64 -65.18 37.14
N GLY A 118 7.37 -66.12 38.05
CA GLY A 118 7.35 -67.55 37.72
C GLY A 118 6.36 -67.86 36.59
N SER A 119 6.68 -68.83 35.75
CA SER A 119 5.77 -69.33 34.72
C SER A 119 4.58 -70.05 35.38
N GLY A 120 3.39 -69.44 35.38
CA GLY A 120 2.13 -70.16 35.62
C GLY A 120 1.27 -69.77 36.84
N GLN A 121 1.26 -68.51 37.29
CA GLN A 121 0.30 -68.03 38.32
C GLN A 121 -0.45 -66.77 37.84
N ASP A 122 -1.74 -66.68 38.17
CA ASP A 122 -2.76 -65.93 37.41
C ASP A 122 -3.18 -64.56 37.95
N ASN A 123 -2.40 -63.91 38.83
CA ASN A 123 -2.84 -62.68 39.50
C ASN A 123 -1.87 -61.49 39.32
N PRO A 124 -2.39 -60.24 39.23
CA PRO A 124 -1.56 -59.03 39.25
C PRO A 124 -0.83 -58.94 40.59
N VAL A 125 0.45 -58.58 40.56
CA VAL A 125 1.29 -58.48 41.76
C VAL A 125 1.72 -57.03 41.88
N ASN A 126 1.23 -56.34 42.91
CA ASN A 126 1.72 -55.03 43.29
C ASN A 126 2.93 -55.24 44.21
N ILE A 127 4.13 -55.07 43.68
CA ILE A 127 5.34 -55.05 44.50
C ILE A 127 5.63 -53.59 44.83
N THR A 128 5.68 -53.30 46.13
CA THR A 128 5.94 -51.96 46.66
C THR A 128 7.23 -51.99 47.47
N ILE A 129 8.26 -51.30 46.97
CA ILE A 129 9.53 -51.14 47.70
C ILE A 129 9.54 -49.77 48.36
N GLY A 130 9.62 -49.73 49.68
CA GLY A 130 9.71 -48.50 50.47
C GLY A 130 11.13 -48.23 50.95
N PHE A 131 11.70 -47.06 50.63
CA PHE A 131 12.94 -46.59 51.27
C PHE A 131 12.60 -45.80 52.52
N ASN A 132 13.01 -46.32 53.68
CA ASN A 132 12.85 -45.64 54.96
C ASN A 132 14.21 -45.07 55.39
N ASN A 133 14.49 -43.82 55.00
CA ASN A 133 15.69 -43.10 55.43
C ASN A 133 15.30 -42.14 56.56
N ASN A 134 16.02 -42.18 57.69
CA ASN A 134 15.65 -41.43 58.90
C ASN A 134 15.95 -39.92 58.84
N ASN A 135 16.53 -39.43 57.73
CA ASN A 135 16.85 -38.01 57.55
C ASN A 135 15.91 -37.40 56.49
N ASP A 136 15.45 -36.17 56.74
CA ASP A 136 14.55 -35.43 55.84
C ASP A 136 15.21 -34.97 54.52
N GLU A 137 16.55 -35.03 54.45
CA GLU A 137 17.30 -34.77 53.22
C GLU A 137 17.73 -36.07 52.53
N ALA A 138 17.70 -36.07 51.20
CA ALA A 138 18.05 -37.18 50.33
C ALA A 138 19.55 -37.57 50.38
N SER A 139 20.26 -37.41 51.50
CA SER A 139 21.67 -37.79 51.57
C SER A 139 21.80 -39.31 51.76
N LEU A 140 22.30 -40.02 50.75
CA LEU A 140 22.98 -41.29 50.98
C LEU A 140 24.35 -40.99 51.58
N SER A 141 24.64 -41.50 52.79
CA SER A 141 25.98 -41.39 53.39
C SER A 141 27.01 -42.30 52.71
N GLN A 142 26.57 -43.22 51.84
CA GLN A 142 27.43 -44.20 51.16
C GLN A 142 27.56 -43.86 49.67
N THR A 143 28.78 -43.98 49.14
CA THR A 143 29.08 -43.80 47.71
C THR A 143 28.51 -44.96 46.88
N LEU A 144 27.72 -44.65 45.86
CA LEU A 144 27.20 -45.65 44.91
C LEU A 144 28.34 -46.17 44.03
N SER A 145 28.42 -47.50 43.84
CA SER A 145 29.53 -48.15 43.11
C SER A 145 29.32 -48.27 41.59
N SER A 146 28.08 -48.33 41.12
CA SER A 146 27.73 -48.48 39.68
C SER A 146 27.26 -47.16 39.08
N ASP A 147 27.50 -46.93 37.78
CA ASP A 147 27.00 -45.75 37.07
C ASP A 147 25.53 -45.85 36.67
N THR A 148 25.00 -47.08 36.65
CA THR A 148 23.61 -47.39 36.28
C THR A 148 23.03 -48.44 37.23
N TYR A 149 21.78 -48.22 37.60
CA TYR A 149 20.99 -49.07 38.47
C TYR A 149 19.67 -49.40 37.77
N SER A 150 19.43 -50.66 37.45
CA SER A 150 18.31 -51.05 36.59
C SER A 150 17.25 -51.87 37.35
N LEU A 151 16.00 -51.43 37.21
CA LEU A 151 14.79 -52.13 37.61
C LEU A 151 14.12 -52.69 36.36
N THR A 152 14.18 -54.00 36.18
CA THR A 152 13.68 -54.64 34.95
C THR A 152 12.46 -55.51 35.22
N ILE A 153 11.38 -55.28 34.48
CA ILE A 153 10.16 -56.12 34.48
C ILE A 153 10.16 -57.07 33.27
N GLY A 154 10.94 -58.13 33.38
CA GLY A 154 11.01 -59.19 32.38
C GLY A 154 9.79 -60.12 32.38
N GLY A 155 9.64 -60.94 31.33
CA GLY A 155 8.62 -62.00 31.24
C GLY A 155 7.59 -61.81 30.13
N ASN A 156 7.04 -62.94 29.66
CA ASN A 156 5.96 -62.98 28.68
C ASN A 156 4.62 -62.70 29.38
N VAL A 157 3.88 -61.70 28.88
CA VAL A 157 2.50 -61.43 29.30
C VAL A 157 1.59 -62.37 28.50
N THR A 158 0.96 -63.34 29.15
CA THR A 158 -0.03 -64.24 28.53
C THR A 158 -1.44 -63.87 29.01
N ASP A 159 -2.36 -63.75 28.07
CA ASP A 159 -3.84 -63.72 28.06
C ASP A 159 -4.69 -63.09 29.19
N SER A 160 -4.18 -62.74 30.37
CA SER A 160 -4.97 -62.11 31.44
C SER A 160 -4.21 -61.17 32.40
N ARG A 161 -2.95 -60.81 32.10
CA ARG A 161 -2.01 -60.32 33.13
C ARG A 161 -1.58 -58.87 32.89
N LYS A 162 -1.76 -58.00 33.89
CA LYS A 162 -1.23 -56.62 33.91
C LYS A 162 -0.32 -56.40 35.12
N PRO A 163 0.94 -56.84 35.08
CA PRO A 163 1.82 -56.69 36.23
C PRO A 163 2.13 -55.20 36.47
N ILE A 164 2.03 -54.77 37.74
CA ILE A 164 2.31 -53.39 38.19
C ILE A 164 3.44 -53.43 39.21
N PHE A 165 4.59 -52.86 38.89
CA PHE A 165 5.68 -52.70 39.86
C PHE A 165 5.72 -51.26 40.35
N VAL A 166 5.68 -51.04 41.67
CA VAL A 166 5.67 -49.70 42.27
C VAL A 166 6.92 -49.51 43.13
N LEU A 167 7.76 -48.54 42.77
CA LEU A 167 8.80 -48.01 43.65
C LEU A 167 8.23 -46.79 44.37
N GLN A 168 8.07 -46.84 45.71
CA GLN A 168 7.50 -45.72 46.45
C GLN A 168 8.43 -45.20 47.56
N SER A 169 8.46 -43.89 47.78
CA SER A 169 9.10 -43.32 48.95
C SER A 169 8.47 -41.99 49.35
N SER A 170 8.44 -41.72 50.66
CA SER A 170 8.11 -40.40 51.21
C SER A 170 9.33 -39.48 51.33
N LYS A 171 10.52 -39.97 50.95
CA LYS A 171 11.80 -39.25 50.93
C LYS A 171 12.39 -39.25 49.51
N GLY A 172 13.27 -38.29 49.24
CA GLY A 172 13.93 -38.20 47.94
C GLY A 172 14.90 -39.36 47.70
N ILE A 173 15.16 -39.65 46.41
CA ILE A 173 16.18 -40.60 45.95
C ILE A 173 17.37 -39.81 45.42
N ASP A 174 18.55 -39.97 46.01
CA ASP A 174 19.80 -39.41 45.48
C ASP A 174 20.68 -40.51 44.89
N MET A 175 20.89 -40.44 43.58
CA MET A 175 21.73 -41.31 42.78
C MET A 175 23.15 -40.75 42.61
N GLN A 176 23.54 -39.66 43.27
CA GLN A 176 24.88 -39.06 43.18
C GLN A 176 25.31 -38.79 41.73
N SER A 177 24.38 -38.21 40.95
CA SER A 177 24.54 -37.95 39.50
C SER A 177 24.60 -39.21 38.60
N LYS A 178 24.31 -40.41 39.13
CA LYS A 178 24.22 -41.67 38.37
C LYS A 178 22.81 -41.90 37.82
N THR A 179 22.62 -43.03 37.13
CA THR A 179 21.38 -43.33 36.40
C THR A 179 20.53 -44.39 37.08
N LEU A 180 19.25 -44.09 37.29
CA LEU A 180 18.19 -45.04 37.62
C LEU A 180 17.44 -45.42 36.35
N THR A 181 17.44 -46.70 35.99
CA THR A 181 16.83 -47.20 34.76
C THR A 181 15.63 -48.09 35.08
N PHE A 182 14.48 -47.82 34.46
CA PHE A 182 13.32 -48.70 34.41
C PHE A 182 13.26 -49.34 33.03
N ASP A 183 13.26 -50.67 32.97
CA ASP A 183 13.34 -51.42 31.71
C ASP A 183 12.21 -52.45 31.60
N PHE A 184 11.37 -52.35 30.57
CA PHE A 184 10.29 -53.31 30.31
C PHE A 184 10.78 -54.66 29.74
N GLY A 185 12.08 -54.77 29.47
CA GLY A 185 12.76 -55.95 28.97
C GLY A 185 12.37 -56.32 27.54
N LYS A 186 13.17 -57.19 26.91
CA LYS A 186 12.84 -57.77 25.61
C LYS A 186 11.77 -58.86 25.79
N GLY A 187 10.52 -58.55 25.45
CA GLY A 187 9.46 -59.56 25.37
C GLY A 187 9.77 -60.59 24.28
N GLY A 188 9.75 -61.88 24.63
CA GLY A 188 9.95 -62.99 23.69
C GLY A 188 8.66 -63.49 23.03
N ASN A 189 7.57 -62.72 23.13
CA ASN A 189 6.24 -63.23 22.82
C ASN A 189 5.90 -63.05 21.33
N THR A 190 5.61 -64.15 20.64
CA THR A 190 5.22 -64.21 19.22
C THR A 190 3.70 -64.35 19.02
N SER A 191 2.92 -64.41 20.11
CA SER A 191 1.46 -64.53 20.07
C SER A 191 0.77 -63.20 19.71
N LYS A 192 -0.41 -63.26 19.09
CA LYS A 192 -1.16 -62.13 18.49
C LYS A 192 -2.43 -61.70 19.27
N THR A 193 -2.59 -62.08 20.53
CA THR A 193 -3.83 -61.79 21.28
C THR A 193 -3.87 -60.34 21.80
N GLU A 194 -5.06 -59.74 21.93
CA GLU A 194 -5.24 -58.33 22.33
C GLU A 194 -5.28 -58.17 23.87
N GLY A 195 -4.76 -57.05 24.41
CA GLY A 195 -5.06 -56.59 25.79
C GLY A 195 -3.92 -56.59 26.83
N TYR A 196 -2.64 -56.61 26.44
CA TYR A 196 -1.52 -56.76 27.37
C TYR A 196 -0.77 -55.44 27.64
N GLU A 197 -0.71 -55.03 28.91
CA GLU A 197 0.00 -53.83 29.38
C GLU A 197 0.82 -54.18 30.63
N LYS A 198 2.12 -53.93 30.60
CA LYS A 198 2.95 -53.91 31.82
C LYS A 198 2.97 -52.48 32.35
N SER A 199 2.87 -52.31 33.67
CA SER A 199 3.02 -51.01 34.31
C SER A 199 4.21 -50.97 35.28
N LEU A 200 5.01 -49.91 35.19
CA LEU A 200 6.06 -49.55 36.15
C LEU A 200 5.69 -48.18 36.73
N LYS A 201 5.67 -48.05 38.06
CA LYS A 201 5.34 -46.81 38.76
C LYS A 201 6.48 -46.37 39.69
N LEU A 202 6.86 -45.10 39.64
CA LEU A 202 7.75 -44.42 40.59
C LEU A 202 6.93 -43.37 41.38
N ASP A 203 6.57 -43.68 42.62
CA ASP A 203 5.74 -42.81 43.45
C ASP A 203 6.56 -42.13 44.56
N LEU A 204 7.00 -40.92 44.29
CA LEU A 204 7.69 -40.01 45.20
C LEU A 204 6.79 -38.83 45.60
N SER A 205 5.47 -39.00 45.53
CA SER A 205 4.48 -37.95 45.86
C SER A 205 4.54 -37.48 47.31
N GLY A 206 5.06 -38.31 48.22
CA GLY A 206 5.21 -37.97 49.64
C GLY A 206 6.40 -37.05 49.95
N VAL A 207 7.29 -36.78 48.98
CA VAL A 207 8.42 -35.85 49.17
C VAL A 207 7.91 -34.42 49.24
N ASN A 208 8.40 -33.64 50.21
CA ASN A 208 8.05 -32.22 50.32
C ASN A 208 8.40 -31.48 49.03
N SER A 209 7.50 -30.63 48.55
CA SER A 209 7.67 -29.85 47.32
C SER A 209 8.79 -28.79 47.36
N SER A 210 9.45 -28.59 48.50
CA SER A 210 10.67 -27.77 48.59
C SER A 210 11.96 -28.60 48.69
N ALA A 211 11.87 -29.92 48.65
CA ALA A 211 13.00 -30.84 48.70
C ALA A 211 13.21 -31.52 47.34
N THR A 212 14.40 -32.07 47.10
CA THR A 212 14.70 -32.85 45.90
C THR A 212 14.10 -34.25 46.01
N ALA A 213 13.10 -34.57 45.18
CA ALA A 213 12.50 -35.90 45.06
C ALA A 213 13.42 -36.90 44.35
N LEU A 214 14.13 -36.45 43.31
CA LEU A 214 15.11 -37.28 42.61
C LEU A 214 16.34 -36.46 42.26
N LYS A 215 17.54 -36.94 42.61
CA LYS A 215 18.82 -36.38 42.18
C LYS A 215 19.61 -37.42 41.41
N GLY A 216 19.89 -37.19 40.14
CA GLY A 216 20.48 -38.14 39.19
C GLY A 216 19.60 -38.37 37.96
N ASN A 217 20.10 -39.16 37.00
CA ASN A 217 19.39 -39.40 35.74
C ASN A 217 18.33 -40.50 35.89
N LEU A 218 17.21 -40.35 35.19
CA LEU A 218 16.16 -41.35 35.06
C LEU A 218 16.07 -41.82 33.61
N VAL A 219 16.17 -43.12 33.36
CA VAL A 219 15.98 -43.71 32.04
C VAL A 219 14.79 -44.66 32.07
N VAL A 220 13.87 -44.53 31.11
CA VAL A 220 12.76 -45.45 30.89
C VAL A 220 12.97 -46.11 29.52
N ASN A 221 13.38 -47.36 29.55
CA ASN A 221 13.49 -48.19 28.36
C ASN A 221 12.14 -48.86 28.11
N GLY A 222 11.50 -48.50 27.00
CA GLY A 222 10.33 -49.20 26.50
C GLY A 222 10.61 -50.68 26.23
N GLY A 223 9.57 -51.43 25.91
CA GLY A 223 9.67 -52.86 25.69
C GLY A 223 8.68 -53.30 24.65
N ARG A 224 8.90 -54.46 24.03
CA ARG A 224 7.91 -55.01 23.12
C ARG A 224 6.79 -55.66 23.94
N ALA A 225 5.64 -54.98 24.07
CA ALA A 225 4.47 -55.54 24.75
C ALA A 225 3.90 -56.71 23.94
N GLN A 226 3.64 -56.55 22.62
CA GLN A 226 3.44 -57.58 21.58
C GLN A 226 3.63 -57.00 20.16
N GLN A 227 3.52 -57.82 19.11
CA GLN A 227 3.74 -57.42 17.70
C GLN A 227 2.69 -56.41 17.16
N TYR A 228 1.50 -56.31 17.76
CA TYR A 228 0.41 -55.49 17.21
C TYR A 228 -0.53 -54.79 18.22
N TYR A 229 -0.65 -55.24 19.49
CA TYR A 229 -1.63 -54.68 20.44
C TYR A 229 -1.16 -54.70 21.90
N GLY A 230 -1.03 -53.52 22.52
CA GLY A 230 -0.62 -53.30 23.91
C GLY A 230 0.53 -52.29 24.02
N GLU A 231 0.37 -51.24 24.82
CA GLU A 231 1.44 -50.28 25.14
C GLU A 231 1.93 -50.58 26.57
N ASN A 232 3.25 -50.60 26.80
CA ASN A 232 3.76 -50.58 28.18
C ASN A 232 3.49 -49.19 28.78
N LYS A 233 3.26 -49.12 30.09
CA LYS A 233 2.97 -47.86 30.78
C LYS A 233 3.96 -47.59 31.89
N PHE A 234 4.62 -46.43 31.87
CA PHE A 234 5.44 -45.96 32.98
C PHE A 234 4.79 -44.73 33.63
N GLU A 235 4.62 -44.76 34.94
CA GLU A 235 4.04 -43.64 35.69
C GLU A 235 5.06 -43.13 36.72
N ALA A 236 5.26 -41.83 36.82
CA ALA A 236 6.10 -41.26 37.88
C ALA A 236 5.46 -40.03 38.51
N THR A 237 5.43 -39.96 39.83
CA THR A 237 4.95 -38.80 40.59
C THR A 237 6.06 -38.31 41.51
N PHE A 238 6.48 -37.05 41.38
CA PHE A 238 7.50 -36.42 42.22
C PHE A 238 6.87 -35.34 43.07
N GLY A 239 6.94 -35.46 44.39
CA GLY A 239 6.41 -34.46 45.31
C GLY A 239 7.24 -33.17 45.34
N GLY A 240 8.53 -33.23 45.01
CA GLY A 240 9.47 -32.09 44.97
C GLY A 240 10.37 -32.05 43.73
N ASP A 241 11.54 -31.43 43.85
CA ASP A 241 12.43 -31.10 42.72
C ASP A 241 13.06 -32.36 42.10
N VAL A 242 13.33 -32.34 40.80
CA VAL A 242 14.12 -33.36 40.09
C VAL A 242 15.38 -32.71 39.53
N GLU A 243 16.55 -33.20 39.95
CA GLU A 243 17.87 -32.74 39.50
C GLU A 243 18.55 -33.84 38.69
N GLY A 244 18.39 -33.84 37.36
CA GLY A 244 19.02 -34.77 36.43
C GLY A 244 18.19 -34.98 35.17
N ASN A 245 18.76 -35.70 34.20
CA ASN A 245 18.08 -35.91 32.91
C ASN A 245 17.03 -37.03 33.00
N ILE A 246 15.90 -36.86 32.32
CA ILE A 246 14.87 -37.89 32.12
C ILE A 246 14.92 -38.33 30.66
N THR A 247 15.29 -39.58 30.39
CA THR A 247 15.32 -40.15 29.03
C THR A 247 14.30 -41.26 28.88
N ILE A 248 13.38 -41.12 27.94
CA ILE A 248 12.42 -42.17 27.54
C ILE A 248 12.87 -42.65 26.18
N GLN A 249 13.15 -43.93 26.02
CA GLN A 249 13.64 -44.45 24.75
C GLN A 249 13.03 -45.80 24.44
N ALA A 250 12.94 -46.12 23.15
CA ALA A 250 12.60 -47.48 22.74
C ALA A 250 13.63 -48.45 23.35
N GLY A 251 13.18 -49.55 23.94
CA GLY A 251 14.11 -50.56 24.45
C GLY A 251 14.87 -51.26 23.33
N SER A 252 15.79 -52.15 23.68
CA SER A 252 16.61 -52.91 22.72
C SER A 252 15.81 -53.77 21.70
N GLY A 253 14.49 -53.86 21.86
CA GLY A 253 13.57 -54.54 20.95
C GLY A 253 12.73 -53.61 20.06
N GLY A 254 12.95 -52.29 20.08
CA GLY A 254 12.20 -51.31 19.30
C GLY A 254 10.74 -51.12 19.75
N GLY A 255 10.42 -51.52 20.98
CA GLY A 255 9.09 -51.34 21.57
C GLY A 255 8.99 -50.01 22.30
N ASP A 256 7.84 -49.38 22.17
CA ASP A 256 7.51 -48.09 22.77
C ASP A 256 6.98 -48.23 24.19
N VAL A 257 6.82 -47.08 24.85
CA VAL A 257 6.23 -46.95 26.18
C VAL A 257 5.37 -45.70 26.24
N ARG A 258 4.17 -45.81 26.79
CA ARG A 258 3.38 -44.68 27.23
C ARG A 258 3.89 -44.21 28.59
N THR A 259 4.11 -42.93 28.76
CA THR A 259 4.56 -42.39 30.05
C THR A 259 3.63 -41.32 30.59
N ASP A 260 3.42 -41.32 31.91
CA ASP A 260 2.67 -40.29 32.63
C ASP A 260 3.51 -39.81 33.83
N PHE A 261 4.09 -38.60 33.71
CA PHE A 261 4.89 -37.95 34.74
C PHE A 261 4.10 -36.84 35.44
N THR A 262 4.21 -36.72 36.75
CA THR A 262 3.63 -35.63 37.55
C THR A 262 4.71 -35.02 38.46
N PHE A 263 4.92 -33.71 38.42
CA PHE A 263 5.94 -33.00 39.21
C PHE A 263 5.31 -31.95 40.13
N GLY A 264 5.65 -32.00 41.41
CA GLY A 264 5.29 -31.01 42.44
C GLY A 264 6.35 -29.93 42.68
N GLY A 265 7.53 -30.05 42.04
CA GLY A 265 8.66 -29.11 42.14
C GLY A 265 9.27 -28.76 40.77
N ASN A 266 10.47 -28.17 40.80
CA ASN A 266 11.26 -27.80 39.62
C ASN A 266 11.90 -29.05 38.97
N VAL A 267 12.26 -28.94 37.69
CA VAL A 267 13.10 -29.92 37.00
C VAL A 267 14.36 -29.23 36.49
N THR A 268 15.53 -29.70 36.90
CA THR A 268 16.83 -29.24 36.41
C THR A 268 17.52 -30.39 35.67
N GLY A 269 17.53 -30.34 34.34
CA GLY A 269 18.00 -31.40 33.46
C GLY A 269 17.16 -31.50 32.18
N ASP A 270 17.67 -32.22 31.17
CA ASP A 270 16.97 -32.44 29.90
C ASP A 270 15.88 -33.52 30.06
N ILE A 271 14.74 -33.32 29.40
CA ILE A 271 13.71 -34.35 29.15
C ILE A 271 13.83 -34.79 27.69
N ILE A 272 14.25 -36.03 27.46
CA ILE A 272 14.57 -36.55 26.13
C ILE A 272 13.66 -37.75 25.83
N VAL A 273 12.89 -37.67 24.74
CA VAL A 273 11.98 -38.72 24.27
C VAL A 273 12.46 -39.25 22.92
N LYS A 274 12.99 -40.47 22.92
CA LYS A 274 13.42 -41.27 21.76
C LYS A 274 12.55 -42.51 21.61
N ASN A 275 11.24 -42.34 21.77
CA ASN A 275 10.27 -43.43 21.86
C ASN A 275 9.84 -43.93 20.46
N ASP A 276 10.81 -44.33 19.64
CA ASP A 276 10.56 -44.72 18.24
C ASP A 276 10.01 -46.14 18.12
N TYR A 277 8.83 -46.27 17.51
CA TYR A 277 8.33 -47.55 17.02
C TYR A 277 8.83 -47.83 15.60
N ASN A 278 9.91 -48.62 15.47
CA ASN A 278 10.48 -49.02 14.18
C ASN A 278 9.85 -50.34 13.69
N SER A 279 8.59 -50.31 13.30
CA SER A 279 7.93 -51.46 12.65
C SER A 279 7.81 -51.22 11.15
N THR A 280 8.76 -51.78 10.40
CA THR A 280 8.73 -51.78 8.93
C THR A 280 7.65 -52.68 8.31
N SER A 281 6.80 -53.35 9.11
CA SER A 281 5.77 -54.27 8.56
C SER A 281 4.53 -54.45 9.44
N GLY A 282 3.49 -53.64 9.17
CA GLY A 282 2.10 -54.01 9.47
C GLY A 282 1.45 -53.47 10.75
N ALA A 283 1.95 -52.37 11.33
CA ALA A 283 1.19 -51.69 12.39
C ALA A 283 -0.16 -51.20 11.84
N PRO A 284 -1.30 -51.44 12.51
CA PRO A 284 -2.58 -50.87 12.11
C PRO A 284 -2.48 -49.34 12.04
N ASN A 285 -2.99 -48.73 10.97
CA ASN A 285 -3.12 -47.27 10.88
C ASN A 285 -3.85 -46.74 12.13
N GLY A 286 -3.15 -45.99 12.99
CA GLY A 286 -3.74 -45.33 14.16
C GLY A 286 -3.06 -45.58 15.51
N ILE A 287 -2.21 -46.61 15.63
CA ILE A 287 -1.36 -46.80 16.83
C ILE A 287 -0.03 -46.08 16.57
N ALA A 288 -0.07 -44.75 16.62
CA ALA A 288 1.10 -43.88 16.52
C ALA A 288 1.86 -43.89 17.85
N GLY A 289 3.20 -43.90 17.80
CA GLY A 289 4.10 -44.23 18.91
C GLY A 289 3.76 -43.59 20.27
N GLY A 290 4.13 -44.31 21.34
CA GLY A 290 3.72 -44.04 22.72
C GLY A 290 3.59 -42.57 23.10
N VAL A 291 2.45 -42.24 23.71
CA VAL A 291 2.11 -40.92 24.23
C VAL A 291 2.89 -40.66 25.52
N ASN A 292 3.59 -39.53 25.60
CA ASN A 292 4.33 -39.14 26.80
C ASN A 292 3.70 -37.88 27.40
N ASN A 293 3.10 -38.01 28.58
CA ASN A 293 2.44 -36.91 29.29
C ASN A 293 3.31 -36.45 30.45
N PHE A 294 3.61 -35.15 30.53
CA PHE A 294 4.29 -34.53 31.67
C PHE A 294 3.38 -33.47 32.27
N THR A 295 2.97 -33.65 33.52
CA THR A 295 2.12 -32.73 34.26
C THR A 295 2.94 -32.06 35.35
N PHE A 296 2.97 -30.74 35.40
CA PHE A 296 3.61 -29.99 36.49
C PHE A 296 2.53 -29.27 37.28
N ASP A 297 2.42 -29.59 38.57
CA ASP A 297 1.44 -29.03 39.52
C ASP A 297 2.15 -28.64 40.83
N GLY A 298 2.64 -27.40 40.89
CA GLY A 298 3.39 -26.86 42.02
C GLY A 298 2.52 -26.40 43.20
N GLY A 299 1.19 -26.56 43.11
CA GLY A 299 0.24 -25.99 44.07
C GLY A 299 0.12 -24.46 43.99
N SER A 300 -0.53 -23.86 45.00
CA SER A 300 -1.07 -22.49 44.92
C SER A 300 -0.07 -21.32 45.05
N ASN A 301 1.23 -21.55 45.23
CA ASN A 301 2.20 -20.46 45.51
C ASN A 301 3.64 -20.69 45.01
N LYS A 302 3.91 -21.71 44.19
CA LYS A 302 5.29 -22.04 43.78
C LYS A 302 5.55 -21.68 42.34
N ASN A 303 6.78 -21.29 42.04
CA ASN A 303 7.24 -21.20 40.65
C ASN A 303 7.67 -22.60 40.22
N ILE A 304 7.28 -23.01 39.01
CA ILE A 304 7.74 -24.25 38.39
C ILE A 304 8.71 -23.85 37.29
N ASN A 305 9.97 -24.21 37.47
CA ASN A 305 11.02 -24.00 36.49
C ASN A 305 11.48 -25.35 35.92
N ILE A 306 11.49 -25.46 34.59
CA ILE A 306 12.22 -26.49 33.87
C ILE A 306 13.49 -25.85 33.35
N THR A 307 14.65 -26.21 33.89
CA THR A 307 15.96 -25.73 33.41
C THR A 307 16.64 -26.86 32.68
N GLY A 308 16.54 -26.87 31.36
CA GLY A 308 16.97 -27.96 30.48
C GLY A 308 16.12 -28.02 29.22
N SER A 309 16.57 -28.79 28.24
CA SER A 309 15.87 -28.96 26.97
C SER A 309 14.79 -30.03 27.05
N ILE A 310 13.70 -29.84 26.31
CA ILE A 310 12.65 -30.83 26.08
C ILE A 310 12.77 -31.29 24.62
N LYS A 311 13.24 -32.52 24.40
CA LYS A 311 13.55 -33.02 23.06
C LYS A 311 12.70 -34.26 22.75
N ASN A 312 11.78 -34.14 21.79
CA ASN A 312 11.13 -35.28 21.15
C ASN A 312 11.92 -35.62 19.87
N GLU A 313 12.83 -36.58 19.95
CA GLU A 313 13.65 -37.05 18.83
C GLU A 313 12.98 -38.23 18.10
N SER A 314 11.69 -38.49 18.37
CA SER A 314 10.98 -39.61 17.77
C SER A 314 10.23 -39.24 16.50
N ASN A 315 10.28 -40.16 15.53
CA ASN A 315 9.60 -40.08 14.25
C ASN A 315 8.09 -40.23 14.35
N SER A 316 7.55 -40.86 15.39
CA SER A 316 6.12 -41.17 15.49
C SER A 316 5.50 -40.92 16.86
N SER A 317 6.28 -40.46 17.85
CA SER A 317 5.75 -40.23 19.20
C SER A 317 5.03 -38.88 19.34
N ARG A 318 4.01 -38.87 20.19
CA ARG A 318 3.34 -37.65 20.65
C ARG A 318 3.84 -37.29 22.05
N LEU A 319 4.34 -36.08 22.20
CA LEU A 319 4.76 -35.53 23.49
C LEU A 319 3.74 -34.49 23.93
N ASN A 320 3.07 -34.72 25.05
CA ASN A 320 2.17 -33.74 25.65
C ASN A 320 2.79 -33.26 26.98
N ILE A 321 2.93 -31.96 27.14
CA ILE A 321 3.41 -31.34 28.38
C ILE A 321 2.34 -30.34 28.82
N SER A 322 1.87 -30.48 30.05
CA SER A 322 0.92 -29.58 30.69
C SER A 322 1.55 -29.04 31.96
N ILE A 323 1.82 -27.74 32.00
CA ILE A 323 2.30 -27.04 33.19
C ILE A 323 1.16 -26.19 33.70
N THR A 324 0.51 -26.67 34.75
CA THR A 324 -0.59 -25.97 35.41
C THR A 324 -0.04 -25.38 36.70
N ASN A 325 0.15 -24.06 36.73
CA ASN A 325 0.70 -23.39 37.90
C ASN A 325 -0.16 -22.19 38.29
N THR A 326 -0.30 -21.95 39.59
CA THR A 326 -0.95 -20.76 40.12
C THR A 326 -0.05 -19.54 40.15
N ASN A 327 1.27 -19.65 39.99
CA ASN A 327 2.19 -18.49 39.96
C ASN A 327 2.94 -18.40 38.62
N GLU A 328 4.26 -18.59 38.59
CA GLU A 328 5.08 -18.52 37.38
C GLU A 328 5.39 -19.91 36.80
N ALA A 329 5.18 -20.09 35.50
CA ALA A 329 5.60 -21.28 34.77
C ALA A 329 6.74 -20.91 33.80
N LYS A 330 7.93 -21.47 34.01
CA LYS A 330 9.13 -21.11 33.24
C LYS A 330 9.81 -22.34 32.66
N ILE A 331 10.13 -22.30 31.37
CA ILE A 331 11.00 -23.25 30.68
C ILE A 331 12.24 -22.48 30.22
N ILE A 332 13.41 -22.86 30.72
CA ILE A 332 14.71 -22.34 30.33
C ILE A 332 15.44 -23.44 29.59
N GLY A 333 15.38 -23.39 28.26
CA GLY A 333 15.98 -24.37 27.36
C GLY A 333 15.14 -24.56 26.10
N GLN A 334 15.73 -25.28 25.14
CA GLN A 334 15.11 -25.58 23.87
C GLN A 334 13.97 -26.60 23.99
N ILE A 335 12.86 -26.33 23.32
CA ILE A 335 11.79 -27.30 23.05
C ILE A 335 11.93 -27.77 21.60
N SER A 336 12.19 -29.05 21.35
CA SER A 336 12.33 -29.57 19.99
C SER A 336 11.46 -30.79 19.70
N ALA A 337 10.89 -30.86 18.48
CA ALA A 337 10.34 -32.06 17.87
C ALA A 337 11.07 -32.36 16.57
N HIS A 338 11.78 -33.47 16.51
CA HIS A 338 12.53 -33.92 15.33
C HIS A 338 11.95 -35.24 14.83
N ALA A 339 11.33 -35.22 13.65
CA ALA A 339 11.00 -36.42 12.89
C ALA A 339 12.08 -36.64 11.82
N SER A 340 12.89 -37.67 12.00
CA SER A 340 13.98 -38.10 11.12
C SER A 340 13.58 -39.10 10.01
N GLY A 341 12.28 -39.28 9.72
CA GLY A 341 11.77 -40.31 8.78
C GLY A 341 10.66 -39.87 7.80
N GLN A 342 10.34 -40.73 6.83
CA GLN A 342 9.49 -40.47 5.65
C GLN A 342 7.98 -40.19 5.89
N ALA A 343 7.49 -40.17 7.13
CA ALA A 343 6.04 -40.00 7.40
C ALA A 343 5.75 -39.63 8.87
N GLY A 344 6.57 -38.77 9.49
CA GLY A 344 6.50 -38.56 10.94
C GLY A 344 5.51 -37.49 11.38
N ASN A 345 4.37 -37.88 11.96
CA ASN A 345 3.43 -36.97 12.65
C ASN A 345 3.88 -36.69 14.10
N GLY A 346 5.15 -36.38 14.32
CA GLY A 346 5.61 -35.95 15.65
C GLY A 346 4.83 -34.72 16.08
N ILE A 347 4.08 -34.80 17.19
CA ILE A 347 3.31 -33.67 17.72
C ILE A 347 3.78 -33.40 19.15
N ASN A 348 4.34 -32.22 19.37
CA ASN A 348 4.52 -31.68 20.71
C ASN A 348 3.31 -30.80 21.04
N THR A 349 2.56 -31.10 22.10
CA THR A 349 1.55 -30.18 22.65
C THR A 349 2.02 -29.68 24.01
N ILE A 350 2.20 -28.37 24.16
CA ILE A 350 2.67 -27.75 25.40
C ILE A 350 1.63 -26.74 25.87
N THR A 351 1.10 -26.91 27.07
CA THR A 351 0.17 -25.96 27.69
C THR A 351 0.81 -25.35 28.93
N LEU A 352 0.84 -24.02 29.01
CA LEU A 352 1.39 -23.22 30.12
C LEU A 352 0.27 -22.35 30.72
N SER A 353 -0.14 -22.62 31.96
CA SER A 353 -1.30 -21.97 32.59
C SER A 353 -0.96 -21.18 33.87
N GLY A 354 0.26 -20.64 33.99
CA GLY A 354 0.75 -19.81 35.10
C GLY A 354 -0.02 -18.50 35.29
N THR A 355 -0.55 -18.20 36.49
CA THR A 355 -1.41 -17.00 36.65
C THR A 355 -0.68 -15.66 36.69
N THR A 356 0.65 -15.62 36.87
CA THR A 356 1.40 -14.35 36.95
C THR A 356 2.29 -14.10 35.73
N LYS A 357 3.04 -15.12 35.30
CA LYS A 357 3.95 -15.06 34.17
C LYS A 357 4.17 -16.47 33.59
N ASN A 358 4.22 -16.56 32.27
CA ASN A 358 4.64 -17.77 31.57
C ASN A 358 5.82 -17.42 30.67
N LEU A 359 6.90 -18.19 30.71
CA LEU A 359 8.11 -17.86 29.96
C LEU A 359 8.75 -19.11 29.37
N ILE A 360 8.98 -19.11 28.06
CA ILE A 360 9.88 -20.03 27.38
C ILE A 360 11.11 -19.24 26.94
N GLN A 361 12.29 -19.64 27.37
CA GLN A 361 13.53 -18.89 27.12
C GLN A 361 14.66 -19.82 26.68
N ASP A 362 15.29 -19.54 25.54
CA ASP A 362 16.55 -20.17 25.11
C ASP A 362 17.44 -19.13 24.42
N GLN A 363 18.76 -19.23 24.57
CA GLN A 363 19.69 -18.26 23.97
C GLN A 363 19.73 -18.35 22.44
N ASN A 364 19.36 -19.50 21.87
CA ASN A 364 19.36 -19.76 20.44
C ASN A 364 17.93 -20.06 19.97
N ARG A 365 17.44 -21.27 20.21
CA ARG A 365 16.18 -21.81 19.66
C ARG A 365 15.26 -22.23 20.78
N ALA A 366 14.34 -21.34 21.16
CA ALA A 366 13.33 -21.65 22.15
C ALA A 366 12.43 -22.81 21.69
N ILE A 367 12.06 -22.83 20.40
CA ILE A 367 11.18 -23.83 19.82
C ILE A 367 11.73 -24.29 18.47
N GLU A 368 11.83 -25.60 18.25
CA GLU A 368 12.26 -26.20 16.98
C GLU A 368 11.31 -27.33 16.53
N SER A 369 10.83 -27.29 15.29
CA SER A 369 10.19 -28.43 14.62
C SER A 369 10.96 -28.82 13.36
N ARG A 370 11.19 -30.12 13.17
CA ARG A 370 11.75 -30.69 11.93
C ARG A 370 10.85 -31.84 11.46
N GLY A 371 10.13 -31.63 10.36
CA GLY A 371 9.14 -32.58 9.83
C GLY A 371 8.02 -32.91 10.81
N ALA A 372 7.72 -32.01 11.75
CA ALA A 372 6.85 -32.26 12.89
C ALA A 372 5.99 -31.03 13.21
N THR A 373 5.00 -31.19 14.10
CA THR A 373 4.13 -30.11 14.56
C THR A 373 4.37 -29.77 16.03
N ASN A 374 4.70 -28.52 16.33
CA ASN A 374 4.62 -27.99 17.70
C ASN A 374 3.30 -27.24 17.87
N LYS A 375 2.56 -27.52 18.95
CA LYS A 375 1.37 -26.79 19.37
C LYS A 375 1.60 -26.27 20.79
N ILE A 376 1.74 -24.97 20.96
CA ILE A 376 2.03 -24.32 22.24
C ILE A 376 0.86 -23.43 22.61
N ILE A 377 0.34 -23.58 23.82
CA ILE A 377 -0.83 -22.86 24.31
C ILE A 377 -0.46 -22.19 25.64
N PHE A 378 -0.60 -20.88 25.71
CA PHE A 378 -0.48 -20.10 26.94
C PHE A 378 -1.87 -19.72 27.42
N GLU A 379 -2.31 -20.23 28.56
CA GLU A 379 -3.59 -19.89 29.18
C GLU A 379 -3.42 -18.84 30.30
N GLY A 380 -2.20 -18.68 30.81
CA GLY A 380 -1.89 -17.84 31.96
C GLY A 380 -1.53 -16.38 31.63
N LEU A 381 -1.31 -15.54 32.66
CA LEU A 381 -0.99 -14.12 32.46
C LEU A 381 0.48 -13.89 32.08
N ASN A 382 0.75 -12.73 31.47
CA ASN A 382 2.04 -12.18 31.04
C ASN A 382 2.95 -13.22 30.37
N SER A 383 2.49 -13.77 29.25
CA SER A 383 3.19 -14.87 28.59
C SER A 383 4.23 -14.37 27.60
N SER A 384 5.42 -14.97 27.61
CA SER A 384 6.54 -14.57 26.76
C SER A 384 7.30 -15.76 26.19
N ILE A 385 7.78 -15.61 24.95
CA ILE A 385 8.79 -16.48 24.35
C ILE A 385 10.02 -15.60 24.07
N GLU A 386 11.17 -15.98 24.61
CA GLU A 386 12.46 -15.32 24.40
C GLU A 386 13.42 -16.30 23.70
N GLY A 387 13.68 -16.11 22.41
CA GLY A 387 14.50 -16.99 21.58
C GLY A 387 13.86 -17.30 20.22
N GLU A 388 14.59 -18.01 19.34
CA GLU A 388 14.09 -18.32 17.99
C GLU A 388 13.00 -19.41 18.02
N ILE A 389 11.99 -19.24 17.17
CA ILE A 389 10.99 -20.25 16.81
C ILE A 389 11.35 -20.74 15.42
N TYR A 390 11.69 -22.01 15.27
CA TYR A 390 12.26 -22.54 14.03
C TYR A 390 11.45 -23.75 13.53
N GLY A 391 10.85 -23.66 12.35
CA GLY A 391 10.14 -24.76 11.70
C GLY A 391 10.81 -25.17 10.38
N THR A 392 11.06 -26.46 10.19
CA THR A 392 11.65 -27.00 8.97
C THR A 392 10.87 -28.21 8.50
N ALA A 393 10.41 -28.22 7.25
CA ALA A 393 9.81 -29.43 6.67
C ALA A 393 10.79 -30.60 6.63
N SER A 394 10.27 -31.82 6.55
CA SER A 394 11.11 -32.99 6.30
C SER A 394 11.74 -32.89 4.90
N ALA A 395 12.85 -33.61 4.66
CA ALA A 395 13.44 -33.73 3.32
C ALA A 395 12.48 -34.34 2.28
N TYR A 396 11.34 -34.89 2.72
CA TYR A 396 10.33 -35.56 1.90
C TYR A 396 9.10 -34.68 1.61
N GLY A 397 9.11 -33.42 2.05
CA GLY A 397 8.03 -32.47 1.77
C GLY A 397 6.87 -32.50 2.76
N ASP A 398 7.03 -33.17 3.91
CA ASP A 398 6.01 -33.11 4.97
C ASP A 398 6.02 -31.72 5.62
N PRO A 399 4.88 -31.00 5.62
CA PRO A 399 4.82 -29.65 6.16
C PRO A 399 5.01 -29.68 7.66
N ALA A 400 6.10 -29.09 8.15
CA ALA A 400 6.22 -28.79 9.58
C ALA A 400 5.26 -27.65 9.94
N SER A 401 4.75 -27.63 11.17
CA SER A 401 3.94 -26.50 11.63
C SER A 401 4.20 -26.13 13.07
N ASN A 402 4.31 -24.83 13.35
CA ASN A 402 4.30 -24.33 14.72
C ASN A 402 3.00 -23.55 14.92
N THR A 403 2.15 -24.01 15.83
CA THR A 403 0.94 -23.30 16.26
C THR A 403 1.14 -22.78 17.67
N ILE A 404 1.20 -21.47 17.84
CA ILE A 404 1.39 -20.82 19.14
C ILE A 404 0.13 -19.99 19.43
N THR A 405 -0.52 -20.27 20.56
CA THR A 405 -1.75 -19.57 20.96
C THR A 405 -1.58 -18.94 22.33
N PHE A 406 -1.82 -17.64 22.44
CA PHE A 406 -1.93 -16.91 23.70
C PHE A 406 -3.41 -16.64 24.01
N ASN A 407 -3.99 -17.39 24.94
CA ASN A 407 -5.40 -17.22 25.37
C ASN A 407 -5.58 -16.15 26.46
N SER A 408 -4.49 -15.55 26.93
CA SER A 408 -4.43 -14.61 28.04
C SER A 408 -4.92 -13.20 27.73
N THR A 409 -5.65 -12.58 28.65
CA THR A 409 -6.12 -11.19 28.55
C THR A 409 -5.06 -10.13 28.89
N SER A 410 -3.86 -10.56 29.28
CA SER A 410 -2.76 -9.69 29.73
C SER A 410 -1.80 -9.31 28.60
N ASN A 411 -0.56 -8.93 28.95
CA ASN A 411 0.45 -8.53 27.98
C ASN A 411 1.25 -9.75 27.51
N ASN A 412 1.24 -10.07 26.22
CA ASN A 412 1.98 -11.21 25.69
C ASN A 412 3.10 -10.77 24.75
N SER A 413 4.21 -11.50 24.70
CA SER A 413 5.34 -11.13 23.84
C SER A 413 6.04 -12.32 23.20
N ILE A 414 6.57 -12.11 22.00
CA ILE A 414 7.58 -12.96 21.38
C ILE A 414 8.80 -12.07 21.12
N ILE A 415 9.93 -12.38 21.70
CA ILE A 415 11.21 -11.70 21.50
C ILE A 415 12.17 -12.70 20.88
N GLY A 416 12.30 -12.66 19.56
CA GLY A 416 13.09 -13.61 18.80
C GLY A 416 12.61 -13.77 17.36
N ASN A 417 13.43 -14.42 16.54
CA ASN A 417 13.09 -14.65 15.14
C ASN A 417 12.12 -15.84 15.01
N ILE A 418 11.24 -15.78 14.04
CA ILE A 418 10.29 -16.83 13.65
C ILE A 418 10.70 -17.31 12.27
N TYR A 419 11.31 -18.48 12.17
CA TYR A 419 11.79 -19.08 10.94
C TYR A 419 10.90 -20.22 10.46
N VAL A 420 10.67 -20.27 9.15
CA VAL A 420 10.04 -21.37 8.42
C VAL A 420 10.91 -21.72 7.23
N THR A 421 11.06 -23.00 6.92
CA THR A 421 11.63 -23.44 5.63
C THR A 421 10.57 -24.10 4.77
N THR A 422 10.84 -24.21 3.47
CA THR A 422 10.11 -24.97 2.44
C THR A 422 8.87 -25.73 2.91
N GLY A 423 7.67 -25.16 2.67
CA GLY A 423 6.39 -25.87 2.82
C GLY A 423 5.84 -25.93 4.25
N ALA A 424 6.55 -25.38 5.23
CA ALA A 424 6.05 -25.32 6.61
C ALA A 424 5.11 -24.12 6.86
N THR A 425 4.36 -24.17 7.97
CA THR A 425 3.40 -23.12 8.37
C THR A 425 3.60 -22.71 9.83
N ASN A 426 3.82 -21.42 10.07
CA ASN A 426 3.77 -20.86 11.42
C ASN A 426 2.42 -20.15 11.62
N THR A 427 1.67 -20.55 12.64
CA THR A 427 0.43 -19.91 13.07
C THR A 427 0.60 -19.35 14.48
N ILE A 428 0.51 -18.03 14.63
CA ILE A 428 0.58 -17.35 15.92
C ILE A 428 -0.75 -16.66 16.16
N ASN A 429 -1.41 -16.99 17.25
CA ASN A 429 -2.72 -16.43 17.61
C ASN A 429 -2.69 -15.83 19.00
N PHE A 430 -2.81 -14.51 19.11
CA PHE A 430 -3.15 -13.85 20.36
C PHE A 430 -4.67 -13.75 20.42
N ALA A 431 -5.32 -14.63 21.18
CA ALA A 431 -6.78 -14.72 21.22
C ALA A 431 -7.41 -13.59 22.08
N SER A 432 -6.66 -13.05 23.04
CA SER A 432 -7.03 -11.86 23.80
C SER A 432 -5.77 -11.09 24.25
N GLY A 433 -5.92 -9.94 24.91
CA GLY A 433 -4.77 -9.20 25.45
C GLY A 433 -4.94 -7.68 25.52
N ASN A 434 -4.19 -7.07 26.46
CA ASN A 434 -4.06 -5.61 26.64
C ASN A 434 -2.86 -5.01 25.89
N SER A 435 -1.81 -5.80 25.61
CA SER A 435 -0.70 -5.41 24.74
C SER A 435 0.02 -6.66 24.25
N ASN A 436 0.03 -6.91 22.95
CA ASN A 436 0.62 -8.09 22.34
C ASN A 436 1.73 -7.64 21.38
N THR A 437 2.95 -8.15 21.56
CA THR A 437 4.13 -7.71 20.78
C THR A 437 4.90 -8.88 20.19
N ILE A 438 5.26 -8.78 18.91
CA ILE A 438 6.30 -9.61 18.28
C ILE A 438 7.49 -8.71 17.97
N GLN A 439 8.65 -9.03 18.52
CA GLN A 439 9.91 -8.34 18.26
C GLN A 439 10.95 -9.32 17.69
N GLY A 440 11.26 -9.19 16.41
CA GLY A 440 12.18 -10.08 15.70
C GLY A 440 11.85 -10.20 14.22
N LYS A 441 12.59 -11.05 13.50
CA LYS A 441 12.34 -11.33 12.07
C LYS A 441 11.44 -12.55 11.90
N ILE A 442 10.39 -12.41 11.11
CA ILE A 442 9.52 -13.49 10.64
C ILE A 442 10.00 -13.84 9.23
N HIS A 443 10.69 -14.95 9.08
CA HIS A 443 11.41 -15.28 7.86
C HIS A 443 11.02 -16.67 7.36
N ASP A 444 10.63 -16.72 6.10
CA ASP A 444 10.39 -17.94 5.35
C ASP A 444 11.43 -18.04 4.22
N SER A 445 12.34 -19.00 4.36
CA SER A 445 13.32 -19.35 3.35
C SER A 445 12.86 -20.60 2.62
N ASP A 446 12.14 -20.42 1.51
CA ASP A 446 11.95 -21.49 0.52
C ASP A 446 12.90 -21.34 -0.66
N SER A 447 13.55 -22.45 -1.03
CA SER A 447 14.35 -22.58 -2.25
C SER A 447 13.74 -23.51 -3.30
N THR A 448 12.64 -24.23 -3.01
CA THR A 448 12.18 -25.35 -3.85
C THR A 448 10.77 -25.19 -4.45
N GLY A 449 10.10 -24.06 -4.27
CA GLY A 449 8.84 -23.74 -4.98
C GLY A 449 7.57 -24.23 -4.28
N THR A 450 7.63 -24.48 -2.97
CA THR A 450 6.47 -24.85 -2.13
C THR A 450 5.99 -23.63 -1.33
N THR A 451 4.67 -23.53 -1.12
CA THR A 451 4.09 -22.33 -0.47
C THR A 451 4.14 -22.44 1.05
N SER A 452 5.19 -21.92 1.66
CA SER A 452 5.20 -21.71 3.11
C SER A 452 4.20 -20.61 3.52
N LYS A 453 3.75 -20.62 4.78
CA LYS A 453 2.78 -19.64 5.29
C LYS A 453 3.13 -19.13 6.67
N ASN A 454 3.03 -17.81 6.86
CA ASN A 454 3.02 -17.18 8.18
C ASN A 454 1.63 -16.61 8.42
N ILE A 455 0.92 -17.12 9.43
CA ILE A 455 -0.42 -16.67 9.81
C ILE A 455 -0.32 -16.06 11.21
N ILE A 456 -0.53 -14.76 11.34
CA ILE A 456 -0.41 -14.03 12.60
C ILE A 456 -1.73 -13.32 12.87
N ASN A 457 -2.36 -13.66 13.98
CA ASN A 457 -3.65 -13.08 14.37
C ASN A 457 -3.51 -12.42 15.75
N PHE A 458 -3.84 -11.13 15.83
CA PHE A 458 -4.00 -10.39 17.05
C PHE A 458 -5.49 -10.14 17.28
N ASN A 459 -6.03 -10.64 18.39
CA ASN A 459 -7.37 -10.35 18.88
C ASN A 459 -7.24 -9.79 20.30
N GLY A 460 -8.04 -8.78 20.66
CA GLY A 460 -8.05 -8.21 22.01
C GLY A 460 -8.42 -6.73 22.05
N ASN A 461 -8.22 -6.09 23.20
CA ASN A 461 -8.51 -4.66 23.38
C ASN A 461 -7.25 -3.78 23.43
N GLY A 462 -6.09 -4.39 23.25
CA GLY A 462 -4.80 -3.79 23.52
C GLY A 462 -4.03 -3.24 22.33
N VAL A 463 -2.81 -2.76 22.60
CA VAL A 463 -1.82 -2.47 21.55
C VAL A 463 -1.41 -3.78 20.86
N ALA A 464 -1.36 -3.82 19.54
CA ALA A 464 -0.80 -4.92 18.77
C ALA A 464 0.39 -4.40 17.97
N GLU A 465 1.58 -4.96 18.21
CA GLU A 465 2.83 -4.46 17.62
C GLU A 465 3.66 -5.60 17.01
N ILE A 466 4.06 -5.46 15.75
CA ILE A 466 5.11 -6.28 15.12
C ILE A 466 6.28 -5.36 14.79
N LYS A 467 7.48 -5.63 15.30
CA LYS A 467 8.65 -4.77 15.05
C LYS A 467 9.95 -5.53 14.86
N SER A 468 10.88 -4.91 14.12
CA SER A 468 12.25 -5.40 14.02
C SER A 468 12.94 -5.32 15.38
N SER A 469 13.91 -6.21 15.64
CA SER A 469 14.71 -6.16 16.87
C SER A 469 15.50 -4.85 17.01
N ASP A 470 15.86 -4.22 15.90
CA ASP A 470 16.57 -2.93 15.83
C ASP A 470 15.63 -1.70 15.72
N ASN A 471 14.30 -1.90 15.69
CA ASN A 471 13.29 -0.86 15.42
C ASN A 471 13.53 -0.06 14.13
N ASN A 472 14.29 -0.59 13.17
CA ASN A 472 14.60 0.09 11.93
C ASN A 472 13.52 -0.21 10.88
N THR A 473 12.93 0.84 10.31
CA THR A 473 11.87 0.73 9.28
C THR A 473 12.37 0.10 7.98
N SER A 474 13.67 0.22 7.69
CA SER A 474 14.29 -0.39 6.49
C SER A 474 14.61 -1.88 6.66
N THR A 475 14.68 -2.38 7.89
CA THR A 475 14.97 -3.80 8.15
C THR A 475 13.71 -4.60 7.89
N ALA A 476 13.80 -5.63 7.05
CA ALA A 476 12.68 -6.52 6.81
C ALA A 476 12.34 -7.33 8.07
N VAL A 477 11.13 -7.12 8.58
CA VAL A 477 10.57 -7.79 9.75
C VAL A 477 9.80 -9.03 9.34
N ILE A 478 9.25 -9.03 8.12
CA ILE A 478 8.55 -10.17 7.56
C ILE A 478 9.15 -10.41 6.18
N VAL A 479 9.72 -11.59 5.95
CA VAL A 479 10.33 -11.99 4.68
C VAL A 479 9.75 -13.34 4.31
N SER A 480 9.22 -13.49 3.11
CA SER A 480 8.84 -14.79 2.55
C SER A 480 9.33 -14.91 1.13
N SER A 481 10.00 -16.00 0.75
CA SER A 481 10.49 -16.14 -0.62
C SER A 481 9.39 -16.58 -1.60
N ILE A 482 8.56 -17.57 -1.28
CA ILE A 482 7.52 -18.10 -2.21
C ILE A 482 6.18 -18.35 -1.47
N GLY A 483 5.98 -17.69 -0.33
CA GLY A 483 4.87 -17.95 0.58
C GLY A 483 3.83 -16.84 0.70
N THR A 484 2.82 -17.11 1.53
CA THR A 484 1.79 -16.12 1.90
C THR A 484 1.99 -15.69 3.35
N ASN A 485 2.13 -14.39 3.57
CA ASN A 485 2.03 -13.79 4.90
C ASN A 485 0.60 -13.28 5.10
N THR A 486 -0.11 -13.80 6.11
CA THR A 486 -1.43 -13.33 6.51
C THR A 486 -1.34 -12.75 7.91
N ILE A 487 -1.56 -11.44 8.05
CA ILE A 487 -1.51 -10.71 9.31
C ILE A 487 -2.87 -10.09 9.55
N THR A 488 -3.51 -10.46 10.64
CA THR A 488 -4.80 -9.92 11.05
C THR A 488 -4.66 -9.23 12.40
N LEU A 489 -4.97 -7.93 12.45
CA LEU A 489 -5.00 -7.12 13.66
C LEU A 489 -6.45 -6.71 13.95
N ASN A 490 -7.08 -7.40 14.89
CA ASN A 490 -8.47 -7.19 15.30
C ASN A 490 -8.55 -6.57 16.71
N ASN A 491 -7.53 -5.80 17.08
CA ASN A 491 -7.42 -5.18 18.39
C ASN A 491 -8.15 -3.83 18.47
N THR A 492 -8.69 -3.43 19.61
CA THR A 492 -9.30 -2.08 19.75
C THR A 492 -8.31 -0.96 20.12
N GLY A 493 -7.07 -1.28 20.52
CA GLY A 493 -6.00 -0.31 20.78
C GLY A 493 -5.20 0.11 19.53
N GLU A 494 -4.00 0.67 19.72
CA GLU A 494 -3.10 0.99 18.59
C GLU A 494 -2.56 -0.27 17.92
N GLN A 495 -2.55 -0.29 16.59
CA GLN A 495 -2.09 -1.41 15.79
C GLN A 495 -0.91 -0.97 14.93
N ASN A 496 0.29 -1.50 15.18
CA ASN A 496 1.51 -1.02 14.55
C ASN A 496 2.31 -2.18 13.94
N ILE A 497 2.74 -2.03 12.69
CA ILE A 497 3.80 -2.83 12.09
C ILE A 497 4.98 -1.90 11.81
N ILE A 498 6.12 -2.12 12.45
CA ILE A 498 7.32 -1.27 12.34
C ILE A 498 8.44 -2.09 11.70
N GLY A 499 8.63 -1.89 10.40
CA GLY A 499 9.63 -2.57 9.58
C GLY A 499 9.10 -2.94 8.21
N THR A 500 10.00 -3.42 7.35
CA THR A 500 9.65 -3.79 5.97
C THR A 500 9.03 -5.19 5.92
N ILE A 501 7.95 -5.35 5.15
CA ILE A 501 7.29 -6.61 4.84
C ILE A 501 7.66 -6.95 3.40
N GLN A 502 8.30 -8.08 3.19
CA GLN A 502 8.90 -8.45 1.91
C GLN A 502 8.46 -9.86 1.50
N SER A 503 7.98 -9.99 0.27
CA SER A 503 7.74 -11.28 -0.36
C SER A 503 8.54 -11.40 -1.67
N ILE A 504 9.64 -12.16 -1.66
CA ILE A 504 10.63 -12.21 -2.76
C ILE A 504 10.65 -13.58 -3.43
N SER A 505 9.95 -13.75 -4.54
CA SER A 505 10.24 -14.85 -5.45
C SER A 505 11.60 -14.62 -6.12
N ASN A 506 12.54 -15.53 -5.88
CA ASN A 506 13.85 -15.57 -6.55
C ASN A 506 13.76 -16.09 -8.00
N SER A 507 12.59 -16.50 -8.46
CA SER A 507 12.37 -17.08 -9.79
C SER A 507 11.36 -16.24 -10.57
N TYR A 508 11.77 -15.81 -11.77
CA TYR A 508 10.93 -15.08 -12.72
C TYR A 508 9.67 -15.87 -13.18
N ASN A 509 9.58 -17.18 -12.89
CA ASN A 509 8.54 -18.07 -13.41
C ASN A 509 7.44 -18.46 -12.41
N TYR A 510 7.52 -18.06 -11.14
CA TYR A 510 6.49 -18.41 -10.15
C TYR A 510 5.65 -17.19 -9.80
N ASN A 511 4.32 -17.37 -9.78
CA ASN A 511 3.37 -16.42 -9.20
C ASN A 511 3.85 -16.10 -7.78
N GLY A 512 4.42 -14.91 -7.59
CA GLY A 512 5.22 -14.59 -6.42
C GLY A 512 4.42 -14.61 -5.12
N GLY A 513 5.12 -14.63 -4.00
CA GLY A 513 4.49 -14.66 -2.68
C GLY A 513 3.61 -13.42 -2.43
N SER A 514 2.65 -13.57 -1.52
CA SER A 514 1.59 -12.60 -1.26
C SER A 514 1.58 -12.13 0.18
N ASN A 515 1.27 -10.87 0.41
CA ASN A 515 1.08 -10.31 1.74
C ASN A 515 -0.38 -9.90 1.89
N THR A 516 -1.09 -10.44 2.87
CA THR A 516 -2.44 -10.02 3.25
C THR A 516 -2.40 -9.44 4.65
N ILE A 517 -2.66 -8.16 4.79
CA ILE A 517 -2.59 -7.42 6.06
C ILE A 517 -3.94 -6.76 6.29
N SER A 518 -4.59 -7.07 7.40
CA SER A 518 -5.94 -6.57 7.71
C SER A 518 -5.99 -5.97 9.11
N PHE A 519 -6.44 -4.73 9.20
CA PHE A 519 -6.69 -3.98 10.44
C PHE A 519 -8.20 -3.82 10.59
N PHE A 520 -8.85 -4.60 11.45
CA PHE A 520 -10.33 -4.62 11.61
C PHE A 520 -10.85 -3.73 12.74
N GLY A 521 -9.96 -3.18 13.56
CA GLY A 521 -10.31 -2.34 14.70
C GLY A 521 -9.19 -1.36 15.02
N GLY A 522 -9.29 -0.69 16.17
CA GLY A 522 -8.19 0.10 16.73
C GLY A 522 -8.52 1.57 16.92
N SER A 523 -7.72 2.24 17.76
CA SER A 523 -7.67 3.71 17.89
C SER A 523 -6.73 4.36 16.87
N SER A 524 -5.86 3.56 16.24
CA SER A 524 -5.07 3.90 15.07
C SER A 524 -4.43 2.63 14.50
N ALA A 525 -4.23 2.58 13.19
CA ALA A 525 -3.51 1.51 12.52
C ALA A 525 -2.38 2.09 11.66
N LYS A 526 -1.14 1.61 11.86
CA LYS A 526 0.04 2.13 11.17
C LYS A 526 0.93 1.00 10.64
N ILE A 527 1.36 1.11 9.39
CA ILE A 527 2.52 0.40 8.85
C ILE A 527 3.65 1.42 8.71
N SER A 528 4.78 1.23 9.40
CA SER A 528 5.99 2.06 9.31
C SER A 528 7.11 1.24 8.67
N GLY A 529 7.20 1.27 7.34
CA GLY A 529 8.10 0.44 6.55
C GLY A 529 7.47 0.03 5.22
N ASN A 530 8.28 -0.50 4.32
CA ASN A 530 7.83 -0.84 2.97
C ASN A 530 7.02 -2.15 2.96
N VAL A 531 6.06 -2.28 2.05
CA VAL A 531 5.38 -3.55 1.75
C VAL A 531 5.70 -3.93 0.32
N TYR A 532 6.53 -4.95 0.14
CA TYR A 532 7.08 -5.35 -1.15
C TYR A 532 6.68 -6.78 -1.52
N SER A 533 6.27 -7.01 -2.76
CA SER A 533 6.19 -8.33 -3.39
C SER A 533 6.91 -8.33 -4.75
N SER A 534 7.59 -9.43 -5.12
CA SER A 534 8.39 -9.44 -6.37
C SER A 534 7.65 -9.91 -7.64
N ALA A 535 6.53 -10.63 -7.48
CA ALA A 535 5.65 -11.12 -8.54
C ALA A 535 4.24 -11.50 -8.02
N GLY A 536 3.90 -11.09 -6.79
CA GLY A 536 2.70 -11.54 -6.09
C GLY A 536 1.80 -10.40 -5.63
N LYS A 537 0.74 -10.73 -4.89
CA LYS A 537 -0.28 -9.76 -4.49
C LYS A 537 -0.03 -9.22 -3.08
N ASN A 538 0.01 -7.90 -2.92
CA ASN A 538 -0.15 -7.26 -1.61
C ASN A 538 -1.62 -6.85 -1.44
N THR A 539 -2.27 -7.28 -0.37
CA THR A 539 -3.62 -6.85 0.00
C THR A 539 -3.55 -6.23 1.38
N ILE A 540 -3.78 -4.93 1.49
CA ILE A 540 -3.78 -4.18 2.75
C ILE A 540 -5.19 -3.63 2.95
N THR A 541 -5.82 -3.97 4.06
CA THR A 541 -7.19 -3.51 4.38
C THR A 541 -7.22 -2.86 5.75
N PHE A 542 -7.63 -1.60 5.80
CA PHE A 542 -7.93 -0.87 7.02
C PHE A 542 -9.42 -0.69 7.16
N SER A 543 -10.10 -1.56 7.90
CA SER A 543 -11.54 -1.43 8.18
C SER A 543 -11.85 -0.62 9.44
N SER A 544 -10.82 -0.12 10.13
CA SER A 544 -10.99 0.71 11.32
C SER A 544 -11.50 2.12 10.97
N ASN A 545 -12.39 2.66 11.80
CA ASN A 545 -12.83 4.07 11.72
C ASN A 545 -11.80 5.07 12.29
N ALA A 546 -10.62 4.59 12.67
CA ALA A 546 -9.59 5.38 13.30
C ALA A 546 -8.51 5.84 12.31
N LYS A 547 -7.50 6.59 12.77
CA LYS A 547 -6.41 7.07 11.90
C LYS A 547 -5.67 5.87 11.30
N ASN A 548 -5.63 5.78 9.97
CA ASN A 548 -4.97 4.70 9.23
C ASN A 548 -3.81 5.29 8.41
N GLU A 549 -2.59 4.78 8.60
CA GLU A 549 -1.40 5.34 7.95
C GLU A 549 -0.47 4.24 7.41
N ILE A 550 -0.09 4.33 6.14
CA ILE A 550 1.05 3.61 5.57
C ILE A 550 2.20 4.61 5.43
N ASP A 551 3.17 4.49 6.31
CA ASP A 551 4.40 5.27 6.35
C ASP A 551 5.54 4.44 5.73
N GLY A 552 5.42 4.20 4.43
CA GLY A 552 6.32 3.38 3.63
C GLY A 552 5.80 3.20 2.21
N MET A 553 6.65 2.68 1.32
CA MET A 553 6.29 2.38 -0.07
C MET A 553 5.58 1.03 -0.17
N VAL A 554 4.50 0.95 -0.94
CA VAL A 554 3.85 -0.32 -1.31
C VAL A 554 4.18 -0.63 -2.77
N ASP A 555 4.89 -1.73 -3.01
CA ASP A 555 5.41 -2.12 -4.33
C ASP A 555 5.13 -3.61 -4.58
N ALA A 556 4.63 -3.91 -5.78
CA ALA A 556 4.45 -5.26 -6.27
C ALA A 556 5.05 -5.33 -7.67
N ASN A 557 6.32 -5.70 -7.74
CA ASN A 557 6.99 -5.89 -9.02
C ASN A 557 6.24 -6.98 -9.80
N SER A 558 5.72 -6.66 -10.98
CA SER A 558 4.87 -7.55 -11.81
C SER A 558 3.60 -8.10 -11.14
N GLY A 559 3.22 -7.63 -9.96
CA GLY A 559 2.11 -8.15 -9.15
C GLY A 559 0.97 -7.16 -8.97
N ASN A 560 0.04 -7.42 -8.04
CA ASN A 560 -1.06 -6.51 -7.75
C ASN A 560 -0.98 -5.94 -6.33
N ASN A 561 -1.10 -4.63 -6.18
CA ASN A 561 -1.27 -3.97 -4.88
C ASN A 561 -2.72 -3.55 -4.67
N ASP A 562 -3.43 -4.22 -3.78
CA ASP A 562 -4.79 -3.87 -3.39
C ASP A 562 -4.75 -3.19 -2.00
N ILE A 563 -5.00 -1.88 -1.92
CA ILE A 563 -5.02 -1.11 -0.67
C ILE A 563 -6.42 -0.55 -0.44
N PHE A 564 -7.05 -0.91 0.66
CA PHE A 564 -8.40 -0.46 1.02
C PHE A 564 -8.38 0.27 2.35
N PHE A 565 -8.83 1.52 2.38
CA PHE A 565 -9.18 2.26 3.59
C PHE A 565 -10.70 2.32 3.69
N GLY A 566 -11.29 1.72 4.73
CA GLY A 566 -12.72 1.53 4.91
C GLY A 566 -13.17 0.07 4.66
N THR A 567 -14.50 -0.12 4.59
CA THR A 567 -15.10 -1.42 4.33
C THR A 567 -15.17 -1.71 2.83
N ARG A 568 -14.43 -2.72 2.37
CA ARG A 568 -14.56 -3.25 1.01
C ARG A 568 -15.93 -3.95 0.87
N PRO A 569 -16.80 -3.59 -0.09
CA PRO A 569 -17.95 -4.41 -0.39
C PRO A 569 -17.46 -5.77 -0.87
N THR A 570 -18.01 -6.83 -0.29
CA THR A 570 -17.59 -8.23 -0.53
C THR A 570 -17.93 -8.73 -1.94
N ASP A 571 -18.59 -7.92 -2.75
CA ASP A 571 -19.18 -8.24 -4.03
C ASP A 571 -19.06 -7.08 -5.02
N SER A 572 -18.71 -7.41 -6.27
CA SER A 572 -18.48 -6.47 -7.38
C SER A 572 -19.71 -5.66 -7.82
N ASN A 573 -20.85 -5.83 -7.17
CA ASN A 573 -22.13 -5.22 -7.53
C ASN A 573 -22.69 -4.23 -6.49
N ASN A 574 -22.06 -4.09 -5.32
CA ASN A 574 -22.52 -3.16 -4.30
C ASN A 574 -21.71 -1.86 -4.34
N ALA A 575 -22.41 -0.72 -4.30
CA ALA A 575 -21.79 0.60 -4.25
C ALA A 575 -20.88 0.71 -3.01
N ILE A 576 -19.62 1.07 -3.20
CA ILE A 576 -18.70 1.39 -2.10
C ILE A 576 -19.26 2.61 -1.39
N THR A 577 -19.73 2.43 -0.15
CA THR A 577 -20.20 3.54 0.69
C THR A 577 -19.08 3.90 1.66
N ALA A 578 -18.68 5.18 1.68
CA ALA A 578 -17.68 5.64 2.64
C ALA A 578 -18.22 5.51 4.07
N SER A 579 -17.45 4.85 4.95
CA SER A 579 -17.82 4.61 6.35
C SER A 579 -16.74 5.16 7.29
N GLY A 580 -17.15 5.64 8.46
CA GLY A 580 -16.24 6.24 9.45
C GLY A 580 -15.66 7.60 9.07
N ASN A 581 -15.02 8.29 10.02
CA ASN A 581 -14.35 9.60 9.83
C ASN A 581 -12.82 9.48 9.91
N ALA A 582 -12.28 8.29 9.57
CA ALA A 582 -10.86 8.01 9.62
C ALA A 582 -10.06 8.92 8.68
N THR A 583 -9.03 9.60 9.18
CA THR A 583 -7.98 10.16 8.32
C THR A 583 -7.11 9.03 7.80
N SER A 584 -6.97 8.95 6.48
CA SER A 584 -6.27 7.89 5.78
C SER A 584 -5.09 8.47 5.00
N LYS A 585 -3.87 7.94 5.20
CA LYS A 585 -2.66 8.51 4.61
C LYS A 585 -1.70 7.44 4.10
N ILE A 586 -1.20 7.63 2.88
CA ILE A 586 -0.02 6.94 2.34
C ILE A 586 1.09 7.97 2.25
N THR A 587 2.14 7.87 3.05
CA THR A 587 3.19 8.91 3.11
C THR A 587 4.11 8.87 1.88
N HIS A 588 4.48 7.69 1.39
CA HIS A 588 5.54 7.50 0.40
C HIS A 588 5.08 7.11 -1.00
N GLY A 589 3.89 7.58 -1.40
CA GLY A 589 3.31 7.35 -2.72
C GLY A 589 3.09 5.88 -3.08
N ILE A 590 2.76 5.65 -4.36
CA ILE A 590 2.50 4.32 -4.94
C ILE A 590 3.40 4.13 -6.14
N TYR A 591 4.12 3.00 -6.15
CA TYR A 591 5.01 2.62 -7.23
C TYR A 591 4.57 1.27 -7.81
N ALA A 592 4.22 1.24 -9.09
CA ALA A 592 3.87 0.01 -9.80
C ALA A 592 4.85 -0.22 -10.95
N ARG A 593 5.78 -1.17 -10.76
CA ARG A 593 6.70 -1.67 -11.79
C ARG A 593 6.12 -2.96 -12.34
N ASP A 594 5.73 -2.99 -13.62
CA ASP A 594 5.09 -4.14 -14.28
C ASP A 594 3.77 -4.70 -13.71
N GLY A 595 3.35 -4.24 -12.54
CA GLY A 595 2.14 -4.68 -11.85
C GLY A 595 0.93 -3.77 -12.06
N SER A 596 -0.16 -4.07 -11.36
CA SER A 596 -1.29 -3.15 -11.20
C SER A 596 -1.46 -2.76 -9.72
N ALA A 597 -2.10 -1.63 -9.46
CA ALA A 597 -2.48 -1.26 -8.10
C ALA A 597 -3.93 -0.77 -8.09
N THR A 598 -4.69 -1.15 -7.06
CA THR A 598 -6.01 -0.61 -6.76
C THR A 598 -5.99 -0.03 -5.36
N ILE A 599 -6.22 1.27 -5.24
CA ILE A 599 -6.25 1.99 -3.98
C ILE A 599 -7.64 2.60 -3.82
N VAL A 600 -8.31 2.29 -2.71
CA VAL A 600 -9.65 2.79 -2.43
C VAL A 600 -9.65 3.50 -1.08
N PHE A 601 -10.03 4.77 -1.08
CA PHE A 601 -10.32 5.56 0.10
C PHE A 601 -11.83 5.66 0.31
N ALA A 602 -12.39 4.74 1.09
CA ALA A 602 -13.80 4.67 1.46
C ALA A 602 -14.03 5.12 2.92
N THR A 603 -13.38 6.21 3.32
CA THR A 603 -13.49 6.82 4.66
C THR A 603 -13.98 8.26 4.53
N ASN A 604 -14.85 8.75 5.42
CA ASN A 604 -15.28 10.16 5.41
C ASN A 604 -14.29 11.13 6.06
N GLY A 605 -13.13 10.68 6.56
CA GLY A 605 -12.05 11.57 6.97
C GLY A 605 -11.11 11.90 5.80
N ASP A 606 -10.20 12.86 6.02
CA ASP A 606 -9.28 13.31 4.97
C ASP A 606 -8.44 12.14 4.43
N ALA A 607 -8.27 12.08 3.12
CA ALA A 607 -7.44 11.11 2.44
C ALA A 607 -6.23 11.80 1.80
N THR A 608 -5.02 11.27 1.99
CA THR A 608 -3.81 11.84 1.39
C THR A 608 -2.88 10.77 0.83
N ILE A 609 -2.43 10.96 -0.41
CA ILE A 609 -1.28 10.24 -0.99
C ILE A 609 -0.12 11.24 -1.08
N GLY A 610 0.95 11.01 -0.33
CA GLY A 610 2.17 11.81 -0.34
C GLY A 610 3.15 11.42 -1.45
N LYS A 611 4.30 12.08 -1.48
CA LYS A 611 5.38 11.88 -2.46
C LYS A 611 6.17 10.60 -2.20
N ILE A 612 6.59 9.91 -3.26
CA ILE A 612 7.61 8.87 -3.22
C ILE A 612 8.94 9.52 -2.80
N GLU A 613 9.64 9.01 -1.79
CA GLU A 613 10.83 9.69 -1.20
C GLU A 613 11.91 10.11 -2.20
N SER A 614 12.01 9.39 -3.32
CA SER A 614 13.04 9.60 -4.35
C SER A 614 12.59 10.49 -5.51
N SER A 615 11.33 10.97 -5.53
CA SER A 615 10.82 11.82 -6.61
C SER A 615 9.72 12.78 -6.13
N ASP A 616 9.41 13.77 -6.95
CA ASP A 616 8.24 14.63 -6.71
C ASP A 616 6.92 13.95 -7.10
N GLU A 617 6.91 12.65 -7.38
CA GLU A 617 5.75 11.87 -7.84
C GLU A 617 5.05 11.22 -6.63
N ALA A 618 3.72 11.29 -6.53
CA ALA A 618 2.91 10.53 -5.58
C ALA A 618 2.46 9.18 -6.17
N ILE A 619 2.23 9.13 -7.49
CA ILE A 619 1.84 7.91 -8.20
C ILE A 619 2.74 7.77 -9.42
N ARG A 620 3.43 6.64 -9.52
CA ARG A 620 4.35 6.38 -10.62
C ARG A 620 4.16 4.96 -11.16
N ILE A 621 3.94 4.88 -12.48
CA ILE A 621 4.00 3.66 -13.27
C ILE A 621 5.15 3.79 -14.25
N VAL A 622 6.20 3.00 -14.06
CA VAL A 622 7.37 2.95 -14.95
C VAL A 622 7.80 1.51 -15.18
N ASP A 623 8.41 1.29 -16.35
CA ASP A 623 9.19 0.12 -16.72
C ASP A 623 8.42 -1.22 -16.86
N GLY A 624 8.79 -1.92 -17.94
CA GLY A 624 8.58 -3.34 -18.25
C GLY A 624 7.37 -3.75 -19.11
N GLY A 625 7.24 -5.07 -19.32
CA GLY A 625 6.72 -5.68 -20.56
C GLY A 625 5.23 -6.00 -20.68
N ALA A 626 4.40 -5.72 -19.67
CA ALA A 626 2.96 -5.99 -19.72
C ALA A 626 2.11 -4.71 -19.52
N ASN A 627 0.81 -4.78 -19.81
CA ASN A 627 -0.11 -3.71 -19.45
C ASN A 627 -0.15 -3.56 -17.92
N SER A 628 0.04 -2.34 -17.42
CA SER A 628 0.01 -2.02 -15.99
C SER A 628 -1.01 -0.92 -15.73
N GLN A 629 -1.81 -1.06 -14.68
CA GLN A 629 -2.82 -0.08 -14.32
C GLN A 629 -2.74 0.29 -12.84
N VAL A 630 -2.71 1.58 -12.50
CA VAL A 630 -2.97 2.05 -11.14
C VAL A 630 -4.33 2.71 -11.12
N THR A 631 -5.24 2.20 -10.30
CA THR A 631 -6.56 2.78 -10.06
C THR A 631 -6.60 3.34 -8.64
N VAL A 632 -7.03 4.59 -8.50
CA VAL A 632 -7.23 5.26 -7.21
C VAL A 632 -8.64 5.82 -7.15
N ASP A 633 -9.44 5.38 -6.19
CA ASP A 633 -10.81 5.85 -5.98
C ASP A 633 -10.98 6.51 -4.62
N PHE A 634 -11.49 7.74 -4.59
CA PHE A 634 -11.83 8.48 -3.37
C PHE A 634 -13.35 8.58 -3.23
N TYR A 635 -13.93 7.83 -2.28
CA TYR A 635 -15.36 7.84 -1.96
C TYR A 635 -15.73 8.71 -0.75
N GLY A 636 -14.72 9.18 0.01
CA GLY A 636 -14.90 10.01 1.20
C GLY A 636 -15.41 11.41 0.94
N ASN A 637 -16.23 11.94 1.84
CA ASN A 637 -16.78 13.32 1.77
C ASN A 637 -15.84 14.42 2.31
N ALA A 638 -14.68 14.07 2.87
CA ALA A 638 -13.71 15.05 3.38
C ALA A 638 -12.73 15.52 2.30
N ASN A 639 -11.57 16.08 2.68
CA ASN A 639 -10.59 16.54 1.70
C ASN A 639 -9.78 15.35 1.17
N ASN A 640 -9.63 15.28 -0.15
CA ASN A 640 -8.82 14.26 -0.82
C ASN A 640 -7.64 14.96 -1.48
N THR A 641 -6.41 14.61 -1.09
CA THR A 641 -5.19 15.26 -1.59
C THR A 641 -4.22 14.25 -2.19
N ILE A 642 -3.74 14.53 -3.39
CA ILE A 642 -2.56 13.88 -3.97
C ILE A 642 -1.42 14.90 -3.91
N ASP A 643 -0.58 14.76 -2.90
CA ASP A 643 0.55 15.66 -2.62
C ASP A 643 1.81 15.17 -3.35
N GLY A 644 1.77 15.22 -4.67
CA GLY A 644 2.85 14.79 -5.56
C GLY A 644 2.35 14.58 -6.98
N GLY A 645 3.28 14.32 -7.91
CA GLY A 645 3.00 14.15 -9.33
C GLY A 645 2.39 12.79 -9.66
N ILE A 646 1.71 12.73 -10.80
CA ILE A 646 1.15 11.51 -11.37
C ILE A 646 1.89 11.24 -12.66
N LYS A 647 2.50 10.06 -12.77
CA LYS A 647 3.32 9.73 -13.94
C LYS A 647 3.01 8.35 -14.51
N ALA A 648 2.60 8.32 -15.78
CA ALA A 648 2.49 7.12 -16.60
C ALA A 648 3.51 7.18 -17.74
N GLN A 649 4.62 6.45 -17.60
CA GLN A 649 5.71 6.47 -18.57
C GLN A 649 5.97 5.08 -19.17
N VAL A 650 5.96 5.01 -20.49
CA VAL A 650 6.34 3.82 -21.28
C VAL A 650 7.75 4.03 -21.85
N ASN A 651 8.70 3.17 -21.47
CA ASN A 651 10.09 3.22 -21.97
C ASN A 651 10.40 2.20 -23.07
N ALA A 652 9.56 1.18 -23.27
CA ALA A 652 9.78 0.10 -24.24
C ALA A 652 8.48 -0.35 -24.92
N ALA A 653 8.61 -1.03 -26.06
CA ALA A 653 7.52 -1.39 -26.97
C ALA A 653 6.54 -2.49 -26.47
N LEU A 654 6.28 -2.58 -25.16
CA LEU A 654 5.51 -3.68 -24.58
C LEU A 654 4.48 -3.17 -23.54
N GLY A 655 3.25 -2.90 -24.01
CA GLY A 655 2.06 -2.68 -23.17
C GLY A 655 1.73 -1.23 -22.78
N THR A 656 0.44 -0.91 -22.69
CA THR A 656 -0.09 0.39 -22.23
C THR A 656 0.07 0.51 -20.72
N LYS A 657 0.52 1.68 -20.25
CA LYS A 657 0.63 1.99 -18.81
C LYS A 657 -0.41 3.05 -18.48
N SER A 658 -1.34 2.74 -17.58
CA SER A 658 -2.51 3.60 -17.32
C SER A 658 -2.64 3.95 -15.84
N THR A 659 -2.77 5.23 -15.51
CA THR A 659 -3.21 5.68 -14.19
C THR A 659 -4.65 6.16 -14.30
N GLN A 660 -5.56 5.62 -13.50
CA GLN A 660 -6.95 6.05 -13.39
C GLN A 660 -7.20 6.58 -11.97
N ILE A 661 -7.65 7.82 -11.85
CA ILE A 661 -7.97 8.44 -10.56
C ILE A 661 -9.40 8.96 -10.63
N THR A 662 -10.23 8.57 -9.68
CA THR A 662 -11.61 9.06 -9.59
C THR A 662 -11.89 9.62 -8.20
N PHE A 663 -12.26 10.90 -8.15
CA PHE A 663 -12.81 11.54 -6.96
C PHE A 663 -14.34 11.44 -7.01
N HIS A 664 -14.88 10.39 -6.39
CA HIS A 664 -16.32 10.11 -6.33
C HIS A 664 -17.06 11.09 -5.42
N ALA A 665 -16.38 11.59 -4.39
CA ALA A 665 -16.86 12.54 -3.40
C ALA A 665 -15.71 13.42 -2.88
N GLY A 666 -16.01 14.31 -1.92
CA GLY A 666 -15.01 15.09 -1.19
C GLY A 666 -15.34 16.58 -1.16
N ASN A 667 -14.99 17.29 -0.08
CA ASN A 667 -15.14 18.75 -0.05
C ASN A 667 -14.13 19.38 -1.02
N ASN A 668 -12.84 19.17 -0.76
CA ASN A 668 -11.76 19.68 -1.60
C ASN A 668 -10.96 18.49 -2.18
N ASN A 669 -10.91 18.39 -3.50
CA ASN A 669 -10.08 17.40 -4.20
C ASN A 669 -8.90 18.11 -4.85
N ILE A 670 -7.68 17.86 -4.36
CA ILE A 670 -6.49 18.64 -4.71
C ILE A 670 -5.41 17.71 -5.26
N ILE A 671 -4.83 18.06 -6.40
CA ILE A 671 -3.60 17.45 -6.93
C ILE A 671 -2.51 18.53 -6.99
N ASN A 672 -1.49 18.39 -6.14
CA ASN A 672 -0.43 19.40 -6.02
C ASN A 672 0.72 19.21 -7.02
N GLY A 673 0.98 18.00 -7.48
CA GLY A 673 2.11 17.72 -8.37
C GLY A 673 1.73 17.59 -9.85
N ASN A 674 2.76 17.55 -10.70
CA ASN A 674 2.60 17.48 -12.16
C ASN A 674 1.95 16.18 -12.60
N ILE A 675 1.02 16.25 -13.55
CA ILE A 675 0.45 15.11 -14.25
C ILE A 675 1.22 14.94 -15.56
N SER A 676 1.96 13.84 -15.71
CA SER A 676 2.80 13.60 -16.87
C SER A 676 2.56 12.23 -17.49
N SER A 677 2.46 12.17 -18.82
CA SER A 677 2.40 10.92 -19.56
C SER A 677 3.39 10.92 -20.72
N THR A 678 4.05 9.80 -20.94
CA THR A 678 4.93 9.58 -22.11
C THR A 678 4.73 8.17 -22.66
N GLY A 679 4.65 8.06 -23.97
CA GLY A 679 4.56 6.81 -24.72
C GLY A 679 5.85 6.48 -25.47
N TYR A 680 5.83 5.37 -26.20
CA TYR A 680 6.85 5.01 -27.18
C TYR A 680 6.17 4.47 -28.44
N GLY A 681 6.25 5.22 -29.55
CA GLY A 681 5.59 4.88 -30.81
C GLY A 681 4.05 4.85 -30.67
N ARG A 682 3.44 3.68 -30.86
CA ARG A 682 1.98 3.48 -30.75
C ARG A 682 1.49 3.19 -29.33
N ILE A 683 2.41 2.95 -28.40
CA ILE A 683 2.07 2.55 -27.04
C ILE A 683 2.03 3.78 -26.16
N GLN A 684 0.94 3.92 -25.42
CA GLN A 684 0.61 5.15 -24.72
C GLN A 684 0.85 5.00 -23.22
N GLY A 685 1.50 5.98 -22.63
CA GLY A 685 1.29 6.29 -21.21
C GLY A 685 -0.01 7.06 -21.10
N VAL A 686 -0.95 6.61 -20.28
CA VAL A 686 -2.27 7.22 -20.16
C VAL A 686 -2.53 7.62 -18.72
N ASN A 687 -2.90 8.88 -18.46
CA ASN A 687 -3.49 9.28 -17.19
C ASN A 687 -4.95 9.66 -17.44
N THR A 688 -5.87 9.10 -16.67
CA THR A 688 -7.30 9.45 -16.68
C THR A 688 -7.70 9.91 -15.29
N ILE A 689 -8.12 11.17 -15.14
CA ILE A 689 -8.47 11.77 -13.86
C ILE A 689 -9.90 12.30 -13.95
N ASN A 690 -10.78 11.81 -13.08
CA ASN A 690 -12.19 12.17 -13.07
C ASN A 690 -12.56 12.79 -11.71
N PHE A 691 -13.03 14.03 -11.73
CA PHE A 691 -13.66 14.69 -10.59
C PHE A 691 -15.17 14.61 -10.80
N THR A 692 -15.81 13.58 -10.23
CA THR A 692 -17.25 13.36 -10.45
C THR A 692 -18.10 14.16 -9.46
N ASN A 693 -17.58 14.41 -8.26
CA ASN A 693 -18.26 15.21 -7.24
C ASN A 693 -17.26 16.08 -6.44
N GLY A 694 -17.79 17.02 -5.68
CA GLY A 694 -17.09 17.80 -4.66
C GLY A 694 -17.52 19.26 -4.61
N THR A 695 -16.94 20.06 -3.71
CA THR A 695 -17.21 21.52 -3.65
C THR A 695 -16.11 22.33 -4.32
N THR A 696 -14.85 21.90 -4.19
CA THR A 696 -13.72 22.44 -4.96
C THR A 696 -12.83 21.34 -5.52
N ASN A 697 -12.37 21.50 -6.77
CA ASN A 697 -11.37 20.64 -7.39
C ASN A 697 -10.22 21.49 -7.92
N GLN A 698 -8.98 21.14 -7.55
CA GLN A 698 -7.79 21.93 -7.89
C GLN A 698 -6.70 21.06 -8.49
N LEU A 699 -6.19 21.51 -9.63
CA LEU A 699 -4.98 20.99 -10.27
C LEU A 699 -3.88 22.05 -10.21
N ASN A 700 -2.98 21.92 -9.24
CA ASN A 700 -1.92 22.90 -9.03
C ASN A 700 -0.65 22.59 -9.83
N GLY A 701 -0.45 21.32 -10.19
CA GLY A 701 0.67 20.89 -11.03
C GLY A 701 0.40 21.04 -12.52
N SER A 702 1.48 21.04 -13.31
CA SER A 702 1.39 21.09 -14.79
C SER A 702 0.88 19.77 -15.37
N VAL A 703 0.12 19.83 -16.45
CA VAL A 703 -0.39 18.70 -17.22
C VAL A 703 0.45 18.57 -18.50
N THR A 704 1.30 17.54 -18.58
CA THR A 704 2.26 17.35 -19.68
C THR A 704 2.06 16.01 -20.38
N ALA A 705 1.84 16.03 -21.70
CA ALA A 705 1.80 14.83 -22.55
C ALA A 705 3.00 14.85 -23.50
N GLY A 706 4.02 14.03 -23.20
CA GLY A 706 5.15 13.78 -24.11
C GLY A 706 4.76 12.90 -25.28
N GLU A 707 5.73 12.52 -26.11
CA GLU A 707 5.50 11.71 -27.32
C GLU A 707 4.66 10.47 -27.03
N GLY A 708 3.52 10.30 -27.70
CA GLY A 708 2.60 9.18 -27.49
C GLY A 708 1.89 9.14 -26.12
N GLY A 709 2.13 10.09 -25.22
CA GLY A 709 1.45 10.23 -23.94
C GLY A 709 0.03 10.77 -24.10
N VAL A 710 -0.89 10.36 -23.24
CA VAL A 710 -2.27 10.85 -23.19
C VAL A 710 -2.65 11.22 -21.75
N ASN A 711 -3.15 12.44 -21.54
CA ASN A 711 -3.79 12.83 -20.28
C ASN A 711 -5.25 13.19 -20.56
N ASN A 712 -6.19 12.52 -19.90
CA ASN A 712 -7.62 12.80 -19.95
C ASN A 712 -8.08 13.25 -18.57
N ILE A 713 -8.55 14.49 -18.46
CA ILE A 713 -8.98 15.10 -17.20
C ILE A 713 -10.43 15.55 -17.37
N THR A 714 -11.33 15.08 -16.51
CA THR A 714 -12.76 15.41 -16.58
C THR A 714 -13.24 15.98 -15.25
N PHE A 715 -13.84 17.17 -15.28
CA PHE A 715 -14.57 17.76 -14.17
C PHE A 715 -16.08 17.64 -14.46
N SER A 716 -16.73 16.62 -13.88
CA SER A 716 -18.17 16.42 -14.05
C SER A 716 -19.01 17.04 -12.93
N SER A 717 -18.37 17.42 -11.82
CA SER A 717 -19.00 18.02 -10.64
C SER A 717 -19.41 19.48 -10.85
N THR A 718 -20.40 19.94 -10.10
CA THR A 718 -20.88 21.35 -10.09
C THR A 718 -20.04 22.29 -9.23
N SER A 719 -18.84 21.85 -8.85
CA SER A 719 -17.90 22.57 -7.99
C SER A 719 -17.19 23.72 -8.70
N THR A 720 -16.48 24.52 -7.89
CA THR A 720 -15.40 25.37 -8.38
C THR A 720 -14.22 24.49 -8.80
N ASN A 721 -13.87 24.53 -10.08
CA ASN A 721 -12.75 23.79 -10.64
C ASN A 721 -11.66 24.79 -11.04
N THR A 722 -10.41 24.53 -10.67
CA THR A 722 -9.27 25.40 -10.98
C THR A 722 -8.08 24.60 -11.50
N ILE A 723 -7.42 25.13 -12.53
CA ILE A 723 -6.13 24.63 -13.03
C ILE A 723 -5.15 25.81 -13.00
N SER A 724 -4.07 25.70 -12.21
CA SER A 724 -3.03 26.72 -12.12
C SER A 724 -1.70 26.28 -12.76
N GLY A 725 -1.53 24.99 -13.03
CA GLY A 725 -0.37 24.47 -13.76
C GLY A 725 -0.41 24.73 -15.27
N ASN A 726 0.74 24.59 -15.93
CA ASN A 726 0.84 24.67 -17.40
C ASN A 726 0.21 23.45 -18.06
N ILE A 727 -0.28 23.59 -19.29
CA ILE A 727 -0.83 22.51 -20.11
C ILE A 727 0.04 22.37 -21.36
N GLN A 728 0.83 21.30 -21.45
CA GLN A 728 1.87 21.12 -22.46
C GLN A 728 1.75 19.78 -23.21
N ALA A 729 1.76 19.82 -24.54
CA ALA A 729 1.73 18.62 -25.40
C ALA A 729 2.95 18.57 -26.35
N THR A 730 4.00 17.85 -25.95
CA THR A 730 5.22 17.62 -26.73
C THR A 730 5.18 16.27 -27.46
N GLY A 731 4.17 16.10 -28.33
CA GLY A 731 3.96 14.89 -29.14
C GLY A 731 2.88 13.94 -28.63
N GLY A 732 2.27 14.26 -27.48
CA GLY A 732 1.12 13.54 -26.92
C GLY A 732 -0.18 14.34 -27.02
N THR A 733 -1.19 13.91 -26.27
CA THR A 733 -2.50 14.56 -26.22
C THR A 733 -2.91 14.86 -24.78
N ASN A 734 -3.27 16.11 -24.49
CA ASN A 734 -4.02 16.48 -23.29
C ASN A 734 -5.47 16.77 -23.68
N THR A 735 -6.42 16.11 -23.03
CA THR A 735 -7.85 16.37 -23.14
C THR A 735 -8.38 16.78 -21.77
N ILE A 736 -8.92 17.98 -21.65
CA ILE A 736 -9.49 18.52 -20.41
C ILE A 736 -10.92 18.91 -20.69
N THR A 737 -11.86 18.27 -19.99
CA THR A 737 -13.30 18.49 -20.16
C THR A 737 -13.94 18.95 -18.86
N SER A 738 -14.85 19.93 -18.91
CA SER A 738 -15.69 20.29 -17.75
C SER A 738 -17.14 20.57 -18.11
N THR A 739 -18.06 19.98 -17.35
CA THR A 739 -19.52 20.14 -17.57
C THR A 739 -20.08 21.41 -16.93
N ASN A 740 -19.41 21.99 -15.94
CA ASN A 740 -19.89 23.16 -15.19
C ASN A 740 -18.95 24.37 -15.25
N GLY A 741 -17.77 24.20 -15.84
CA GLY A 741 -16.78 25.25 -15.96
C GLY A 741 -15.51 25.01 -15.15
N PHE A 742 -14.46 25.77 -15.43
CA PHE A 742 -13.30 25.94 -14.54
C PHE A 742 -12.61 27.28 -14.79
N ALA A 743 -11.77 27.67 -13.82
CA ALA A 743 -10.85 28.79 -13.94
C ALA A 743 -9.45 28.31 -14.35
N LEU A 744 -8.85 29.00 -15.31
CA LEU A 744 -7.41 28.89 -15.62
C LEU A 744 -6.68 30.00 -14.87
N GLU A 745 -5.69 29.65 -14.05
CA GLU A 745 -4.95 30.59 -13.21
C GLU A 745 -3.49 30.69 -13.65
N ASN A 746 -3.23 31.63 -14.56
CA ASN A 746 -1.91 31.93 -15.13
C ASN A 746 -1.22 30.74 -15.83
N SER A 747 -2.00 29.78 -16.32
CA SER A 747 -1.48 28.63 -17.08
C SER A 747 -0.91 29.06 -18.44
N GLN A 748 0.17 28.41 -18.88
CA GLN A 748 0.62 28.43 -20.28
C GLN A 748 0.04 27.22 -21.02
N ILE A 749 -0.46 27.43 -22.25
CA ILE A 749 -0.98 26.33 -23.08
C ILE A 749 -0.09 26.18 -24.30
N THR A 750 0.73 25.13 -24.34
CA THR A 750 1.75 24.95 -25.37
C THR A 750 1.72 23.59 -26.05
N SER A 751 1.92 23.53 -27.36
CA SER A 751 2.04 22.27 -28.10
C SER A 751 3.13 22.34 -29.16
N SER A 752 4.03 21.35 -29.22
CA SER A 752 5.11 21.35 -30.23
C SER A 752 4.83 20.40 -31.39
N SER A 753 4.32 19.21 -31.10
CA SER A 753 3.83 18.24 -32.12
C SER A 753 2.60 17.48 -31.65
N GLY A 754 2.16 17.74 -30.40
CA GLY A 754 1.00 17.14 -29.78
C GLY A 754 -0.25 18.00 -29.89
N SER A 755 -1.26 17.65 -29.11
CA SER A 755 -2.54 18.38 -29.06
C SER A 755 -2.98 18.67 -27.63
N ASN A 756 -3.37 19.90 -27.35
CA ASN A 756 -4.15 20.25 -26.16
C ASN A 756 -5.59 20.52 -26.60
N SER A 757 -6.56 19.82 -26.01
CA SER A 757 -7.98 20.03 -26.22
C SER A 757 -8.66 20.35 -24.90
N ILE A 758 -9.20 21.54 -24.79
CA ILE A 758 -9.84 22.06 -23.59
C ILE A 758 -11.29 22.39 -23.95
N THR A 759 -12.24 21.63 -23.42
CA THR A 759 -13.68 21.83 -23.68
C THR A 759 -14.41 22.03 -22.36
N THR A 760 -15.15 23.12 -22.23
CA THR A 760 -15.80 23.46 -20.98
C THR A 760 -17.15 24.11 -21.22
N ASN A 761 -18.08 23.94 -20.27
CA ASN A 761 -19.34 24.67 -20.30
C ASN A 761 -19.09 26.17 -20.07
N ALA A 762 -18.26 26.50 -19.09
CA ALA A 762 -17.85 27.87 -18.83
C ALA A 762 -16.34 28.01 -18.61
N ILE A 763 -15.76 29.13 -19.01
CA ILE A 763 -14.34 29.42 -18.78
C ILE A 763 -14.18 30.76 -18.07
N SER A 764 -13.21 30.83 -17.17
CA SER A 764 -12.85 32.09 -16.50
C SER A 764 -11.36 32.10 -16.16
N GLY A 765 -10.86 33.26 -15.73
CA GLY A 765 -9.49 33.42 -15.26
C GLY A 765 -8.56 34.02 -16.31
N MET A 766 -7.25 33.79 -16.11
CA MET A 766 -6.18 34.37 -16.90
C MET A 766 -5.26 33.28 -17.42
N VAL A 767 -5.04 33.23 -18.73
CA VAL A 767 -4.01 32.42 -19.38
C VAL A 767 -2.78 33.29 -19.59
N SER A 768 -1.58 32.75 -19.39
CA SER A 768 -0.36 33.51 -19.62
C SER A 768 -0.17 33.77 -21.12
N PHE A 769 -0.04 32.70 -21.92
CA PHE A 769 -0.03 32.73 -23.38
C PHE A 769 -0.47 31.37 -23.95
N ILE A 770 -0.79 31.36 -25.25
CA ILE A 770 -1.11 30.14 -26.00
C ILE A 770 -0.14 30.01 -27.18
N GLY A 771 0.57 28.90 -27.27
CA GLY A 771 1.66 28.72 -28.23
C GLY A 771 1.63 27.37 -28.93
N THR A 772 1.87 27.35 -30.24
CA THR A 772 2.15 26.10 -30.96
C THR A 772 3.40 26.20 -31.84
N SER A 773 4.22 25.14 -31.81
CA SER A 773 5.42 24.97 -32.65
C SER A 773 5.34 23.73 -33.55
N GLY A 774 4.14 23.40 -34.04
CA GLY A 774 3.84 22.18 -34.82
C GLY A 774 2.77 21.28 -34.21
N GLY A 775 2.12 21.71 -33.13
CA GLY A 775 0.99 21.04 -32.50
C GLY A 775 -0.34 21.75 -32.73
N LYS A 776 -1.35 21.36 -31.94
CA LYS A 776 -2.67 21.98 -31.94
C LYS A 776 -3.08 22.36 -30.53
N ASN A 777 -3.65 23.55 -30.34
CA ASN A 777 -4.33 23.92 -29.12
C ASN A 777 -5.79 24.27 -29.45
N THR A 778 -6.74 23.70 -28.72
CA THR A 778 -8.16 24.01 -28.86
C THR A 778 -8.73 24.36 -27.49
N ILE A 779 -9.39 25.50 -27.40
CA ILE A 779 -10.14 25.95 -26.23
C ILE A 779 -11.57 26.22 -26.69
N GLU A 780 -12.54 25.55 -26.08
CA GLU A 780 -13.95 25.68 -26.41
C GLU A 780 -14.77 25.88 -25.13
N ALA A 781 -15.47 27.01 -25.03
CA ALA A 781 -16.44 27.31 -23.98
C ALA A 781 -17.86 27.33 -24.58
N THR A 782 -18.71 26.37 -24.20
CA THR A 782 -19.98 26.09 -24.90
C THR A 782 -21.20 26.84 -24.37
N SER A 783 -21.18 27.36 -23.14
CA SER A 783 -22.21 28.30 -22.66
C SER A 783 -21.66 29.70 -22.49
N SER A 784 -20.83 29.99 -21.49
CA SER A 784 -20.52 31.34 -21.02
C SER A 784 -19.10 31.51 -20.51
N GLY A 785 -18.64 32.76 -20.41
CA GLY A 785 -17.44 33.08 -19.65
C GLY A 785 -16.36 33.77 -20.47
N ASP A 786 -15.75 34.77 -19.84
CA ASP A 786 -14.73 35.61 -20.45
C ASP A 786 -13.36 34.97 -20.27
N LEU A 787 -12.52 35.06 -21.30
CA LEU A 787 -11.14 34.60 -21.26
C LEU A 787 -10.20 35.79 -21.40
N ALA A 788 -9.26 35.91 -20.46
CA ALA A 788 -8.16 36.85 -20.57
C ALA A 788 -6.85 36.10 -20.84
N ILE A 789 -6.12 36.50 -21.87
CA ILE A 789 -4.76 36.05 -22.16
C ILE A 789 -3.85 37.24 -21.88
N THR A 790 -2.89 37.10 -20.97
CA THR A 790 -2.11 38.24 -20.46
C THR A 790 -0.96 38.66 -21.37
N GLN A 791 -0.43 37.73 -22.17
CA GLN A 791 0.49 37.98 -23.27
C GLN A 791 -0.26 37.75 -24.59
N GLY A 792 0.29 37.02 -25.57
CA GLY A 792 -0.37 36.77 -26.85
C GLY A 792 -0.69 35.31 -27.17
N ILE A 793 -1.11 35.09 -28.41
CA ILE A 793 -1.28 33.78 -29.04
C ILE A 793 -0.29 33.68 -30.21
N TYR A 794 0.48 32.60 -30.29
CA TYR A 794 1.37 32.36 -31.42
C TYR A 794 1.25 30.95 -32.02
N SER A 795 1.43 30.86 -33.33
CA SER A 795 1.52 29.61 -34.10
C SER A 795 2.74 29.67 -35.01
N THR A 796 3.64 28.70 -34.89
CA THR A 796 4.87 28.59 -35.69
C THR A 796 4.99 27.16 -36.19
N VAL A 797 5.17 26.92 -37.48
CA VAL A 797 5.38 25.56 -38.00
C VAL A 797 6.37 25.59 -39.16
N TRP A 798 7.32 24.64 -39.18
CA TRP A 798 8.33 24.51 -40.23
C TRP A 798 7.84 23.66 -41.43
N ASN A 799 6.70 22.97 -41.35
CA ASN A 799 6.19 22.11 -42.41
C ASN A 799 4.72 22.39 -42.82
N ASP A 800 4.45 22.42 -44.12
CA ASP A 800 3.22 22.96 -44.74
C ASP A 800 1.97 22.07 -44.68
N ASN A 801 2.01 20.90 -44.04
CA ASN A 801 1.08 19.80 -44.37
C ASN A 801 0.10 19.32 -43.29
N SER A 802 -0.35 20.16 -42.35
CA SER A 802 -1.39 19.71 -41.39
C SER A 802 -2.15 20.84 -40.73
N ASN A 803 -3.43 20.60 -40.37
CA ASN A 803 -4.33 21.47 -39.59
C ASN A 803 -3.82 21.72 -38.15
N ARG A 804 -2.67 22.37 -38.03
CA ARG A 804 -2.03 22.76 -36.77
C ARG A 804 -2.37 24.23 -36.50
N GLY A 805 -2.27 24.67 -35.26
CA GLY A 805 -2.68 26.02 -34.89
C GLY A 805 -3.44 26.10 -33.58
N ASN A 806 -3.81 27.31 -33.21
CA ASN A 806 -4.60 27.59 -32.03
C ASN A 806 -6.04 27.89 -32.45
N THR A 807 -7.01 27.28 -31.78
CA THR A 807 -8.43 27.55 -31.96
C THR A 807 -9.05 27.93 -30.62
N ILE A 808 -9.71 29.07 -30.55
CA ILE A 808 -10.47 29.52 -29.38
C ILE A 808 -11.91 29.77 -29.83
N THR A 809 -12.86 29.10 -29.19
CA THR A 809 -14.30 29.27 -29.43
C THR A 809 -14.99 29.62 -28.13
N LEU A 810 -15.62 30.79 -28.06
CA LEU A 810 -16.43 31.23 -26.92
C LEU A 810 -17.89 31.43 -27.36
N ALA A 811 -18.80 30.65 -26.78
CA ALA A 811 -20.23 30.71 -27.12
C ALA A 811 -20.90 32.00 -26.63
N ASN A 812 -20.72 32.34 -25.34
CA ASN A 812 -21.26 33.54 -24.70
C ASN A 812 -20.21 34.24 -23.81
N GLY A 813 -19.14 34.76 -24.40
CA GLY A 813 -18.06 35.41 -23.66
C GLY A 813 -17.23 36.35 -24.50
N ASP A 814 -16.52 37.24 -23.81
CA ASP A 814 -15.57 38.19 -24.39
C ASP A 814 -14.13 37.63 -24.29
N LEU A 815 -13.25 38.07 -25.19
CA LEU A 815 -11.85 37.66 -25.23
C LEU A 815 -10.94 38.88 -25.12
N THR A 816 -10.04 38.88 -24.15
CA THR A 816 -8.97 39.89 -24.05
C THR A 816 -7.62 39.22 -24.27
N ILE A 817 -6.78 39.78 -25.13
CA ILE A 817 -5.44 39.29 -25.44
C ILE A 817 -4.43 40.41 -25.22
N GLY A 818 -3.48 40.17 -24.33
CA GLY A 818 -2.27 40.94 -24.08
C GLY A 818 -1.38 41.09 -25.30
N SER A 819 -0.19 41.61 -25.09
CA SER A 819 0.87 41.65 -26.10
C SER A 819 2.10 40.95 -25.55
N PHE A 820 2.92 40.40 -26.45
CA PHE A 820 4.22 39.88 -26.05
C PHE A 820 5.17 41.03 -25.74
N ASN A 821 5.69 41.06 -24.51
CA ASN A 821 6.62 42.12 -24.04
C ASN A 821 8.05 41.95 -24.56
N SER A 822 8.41 40.74 -24.98
CA SER A 822 9.71 40.35 -25.50
C SER A 822 9.54 39.10 -26.37
N ASN A 823 10.54 38.77 -27.21
CA ASN A 823 10.49 37.57 -28.05
C ASN A 823 10.28 36.36 -27.13
N VAL A 824 9.13 35.71 -27.29
CA VAL A 824 8.67 34.64 -26.37
C VAL A 824 9.52 33.39 -26.52
N THR A 825 10.26 33.28 -27.61
CA THR A 825 11.13 32.15 -27.91
C THR A 825 12.37 32.60 -28.67
N ASP A 826 13.55 32.22 -28.15
CA ASP A 826 14.82 32.30 -28.85
C ASP A 826 14.72 31.48 -30.16
N GLY A 827 14.66 32.16 -31.31
CA GLY A 827 14.79 31.52 -32.64
C GLY A 827 13.60 31.67 -33.60
N TYR A 828 12.52 32.35 -33.22
CA TYR A 828 11.36 32.57 -34.09
C TYR A 828 11.08 34.07 -34.14
N GLY A 829 10.88 34.64 -35.33
CA GLY A 829 11.00 36.08 -35.60
C GLY A 829 10.19 37.02 -34.71
N ASP A 830 10.50 38.31 -34.84
CA ASP A 830 10.09 39.41 -33.94
C ASP A 830 8.59 39.38 -33.59
N SER A 831 8.26 38.70 -32.49
CA SER A 831 6.88 38.60 -31.97
C SER A 831 6.56 39.75 -31.02
N ASN A 832 7.51 40.66 -30.82
CA ASN A 832 7.40 41.78 -29.90
C ASN A 832 6.21 42.66 -30.27
N GLY A 833 5.34 42.89 -29.30
CA GLY A 833 4.18 43.75 -29.46
C GLY A 833 2.99 43.10 -30.17
N SER A 834 3.04 41.84 -30.59
CA SER A 834 1.88 41.15 -31.17
C SER A 834 0.97 40.56 -30.09
N SER A 835 -0.34 40.67 -30.28
CA SER A 835 -1.36 39.88 -29.56
C SER A 835 -1.63 38.55 -30.25
N LEU A 836 -1.59 38.53 -31.58
CA LEU A 836 -1.91 37.35 -32.39
C LEU A 836 -0.85 37.19 -33.48
N HIS A 837 -0.11 36.10 -33.48
CA HIS A 837 1.00 35.87 -34.40
C HIS A 837 0.86 34.50 -35.09
N ALA A 838 0.78 34.47 -36.42
CA ALA A 838 0.85 33.24 -37.23
C ALA A 838 2.06 33.27 -38.18
N TRP A 839 3.04 32.39 -37.99
CA TRP A 839 4.26 32.33 -38.78
C TRP A 839 4.25 31.13 -39.73
N ASN A 840 4.50 31.38 -41.02
CA ASN A 840 4.73 30.41 -42.11
C ASN A 840 3.50 29.62 -42.64
N SER A 841 3.64 29.04 -43.83
CA SER A 841 2.62 28.64 -44.83
C SER A 841 1.52 27.63 -44.45
N GLY A 842 1.41 27.16 -43.22
CA GLY A 842 0.46 26.09 -42.87
C GLY A 842 -0.67 26.43 -41.89
N ASN A 843 -0.44 27.32 -40.91
CA ASN A 843 -1.18 27.25 -39.64
C ASN A 843 -1.64 28.60 -39.10
N GLY A 844 -2.93 28.86 -39.24
CA GLY A 844 -3.58 30.06 -38.71
C GLY A 844 -4.03 29.92 -37.26
N ASN A 845 -4.10 31.04 -36.55
CA ASN A 845 -4.89 31.11 -35.32
C ASN A 845 -6.36 31.37 -35.70
N ALA A 846 -7.29 30.65 -35.09
CA ALA A 846 -8.73 30.83 -35.26
C ALA A 846 -9.36 31.29 -33.95
N ILE A 847 -10.03 32.44 -33.97
CA ILE A 847 -10.81 32.99 -32.86
C ILE A 847 -12.28 33.03 -33.31
N ILE A 848 -13.18 32.41 -32.54
CA ILE A 848 -14.61 32.34 -32.84
C ILE A 848 -15.38 32.81 -31.60
N LEU A 849 -16.09 33.93 -31.74
CA LEU A 849 -16.90 34.53 -30.68
C LEU A 849 -18.37 34.59 -31.12
N ASN A 850 -19.22 33.74 -30.53
CA ASN A 850 -20.61 33.58 -31.00
C ASN A 850 -21.62 34.48 -30.28
N LYS A 851 -21.21 35.15 -29.20
CA LYS A 851 -22.02 36.13 -28.47
C LYS A 851 -22.36 37.32 -29.39
N ALA A 852 -23.61 37.80 -29.36
CA ALA A 852 -23.93 39.08 -29.99
C ALA A 852 -23.23 40.20 -29.20
N GLU A 853 -22.60 41.13 -29.91
CA GLU A 853 -21.72 42.15 -29.30
C GLU A 853 -20.53 41.55 -28.55
N ALA A 854 -20.06 40.35 -28.93
CA ALA A 854 -18.84 39.79 -28.36
C ALA A 854 -17.69 40.78 -28.55
N THR A 855 -16.92 41.03 -27.50
CA THR A 855 -15.77 41.93 -27.56
C THR A 855 -14.46 41.13 -27.65
N LEU A 856 -13.66 41.41 -28.68
CA LEU A 856 -12.26 41.02 -28.78
C LEU A 856 -11.38 42.23 -28.48
N THR A 857 -10.73 42.25 -27.31
CA THR A 857 -9.79 43.32 -26.93
C THR A 857 -8.35 42.87 -27.17
N LEU A 858 -7.59 43.59 -27.99
CA LEU A 858 -6.18 43.34 -28.29
C LEU A 858 -5.30 44.40 -27.65
N LYS A 859 -4.21 44.00 -26.97
CA LYS A 859 -3.20 44.92 -26.41
C LYS A 859 -1.98 45.13 -27.31
N GLY A 860 -1.96 44.46 -28.45
CA GLY A 860 -0.90 44.48 -29.44
C GLY A 860 -1.41 44.20 -30.86
N ASN A 861 -0.50 43.96 -31.78
CA ASN A 861 -0.76 43.81 -33.21
C ASN A 861 -1.26 42.39 -33.58
N ILE A 862 -1.93 42.28 -34.72
CA ILE A 862 -2.19 41.03 -35.44
C ILE A 862 -1.11 40.89 -36.51
N THR A 863 -0.28 39.84 -36.45
CA THR A 863 0.84 39.64 -37.37
C THR A 863 0.73 38.26 -38.02
N SER A 864 0.97 38.17 -39.33
CA SER A 864 1.15 36.92 -40.04
C SER A 864 2.24 36.97 -41.11
N ASP A 865 3.35 36.30 -40.87
CA ASP A 865 4.51 36.32 -41.77
C ASP A 865 4.45 35.13 -42.74
N GLY A 866 4.14 35.41 -44.01
CA GLY A 866 4.25 34.46 -45.12
C GLY A 866 3.26 33.28 -45.12
N ALA A 867 2.25 33.27 -44.23
CA ALA A 867 1.32 32.16 -44.11
C ALA A 867 0.23 32.15 -45.19
N SER A 868 0.03 31.01 -45.89
CA SER A 868 -1.14 30.81 -46.77
C SER A 868 -2.46 30.76 -45.97
N ASN A 869 -2.39 30.33 -44.71
CA ASN A 869 -3.47 30.26 -43.72
C ASN A 869 -3.19 31.28 -42.61
N GLY A 870 -3.58 32.52 -42.85
CA GLY A 870 -3.41 33.63 -41.91
C GLY A 870 -4.26 33.52 -40.64
N ASN A 871 -4.27 34.60 -39.83
CA ASN A 871 -5.15 34.68 -38.67
C ASN A 871 -6.62 34.79 -39.11
N THR A 872 -7.53 34.08 -38.44
CA THR A 872 -8.97 34.15 -38.70
C THR A 872 -9.72 34.52 -37.42
N ILE A 873 -10.50 35.59 -37.47
CA ILE A 873 -11.36 36.06 -36.39
C ILE A 873 -12.79 36.01 -36.91
N THR A 874 -13.69 35.33 -36.21
CA THR A 874 -15.09 35.19 -36.59
C THR A 874 -15.97 35.63 -35.42
N PHE A 875 -16.77 36.65 -35.64
CA PHE A 875 -17.88 37.04 -34.76
C PHE A 875 -19.15 36.37 -35.28
N GLY A 876 -19.50 35.22 -34.70
CA GLY A 876 -20.65 34.40 -35.10
C GLY A 876 -22.00 34.94 -34.61
N GLY A 877 -22.00 35.87 -33.65
CA GLY A 877 -23.18 36.57 -33.18
C GLY A 877 -23.72 37.60 -34.19
N ALA A 878 -24.80 38.29 -33.81
CA ALA A 878 -25.40 39.31 -34.66
C ALA A 878 -24.49 40.53 -34.93
N SER A 879 -23.51 40.74 -34.05
CA SER A 879 -22.51 41.81 -34.10
C SER A 879 -21.28 41.41 -33.30
N GLY A 880 -20.15 42.05 -33.58
CA GLY A 880 -18.89 41.90 -32.87
C GLY A 880 -18.19 43.23 -32.68
N ILE A 881 -17.40 43.34 -31.61
CA ILE A 881 -16.61 44.52 -31.27
C ILE A 881 -15.13 44.12 -31.30
N LEU A 882 -14.34 44.78 -32.13
CA LEU A 882 -12.89 44.65 -32.15
C LEU A 882 -12.29 45.91 -31.52
N LYS A 883 -11.57 45.73 -30.41
CA LYS A 883 -11.10 46.82 -29.55
C LYS A 883 -9.58 46.79 -29.39
N SER A 884 -8.91 47.93 -29.51
CA SER A 884 -7.50 48.08 -29.11
C SER A 884 -7.39 48.65 -27.71
N SER A 885 -6.41 48.16 -26.94
CA SER A 885 -6.13 48.65 -25.60
C SER A 885 -4.88 49.51 -25.45
N SER A 886 -4.11 49.72 -26.51
CA SER A 886 -2.88 50.53 -26.50
C SER A 886 -3.05 51.89 -27.19
N GLY A 887 -4.22 52.18 -27.78
CA GLY A 887 -4.53 53.43 -28.49
C GLY A 887 -5.63 53.23 -29.52
N ASP A 888 -5.90 54.25 -30.36
CA ASP A 888 -6.99 54.25 -31.36
C ASP A 888 -6.81 53.21 -32.49
N THR A 889 -5.67 52.52 -32.58
CA THR A 889 -5.29 51.70 -33.73
C THR A 889 -5.08 50.22 -33.40
N ILE A 890 -5.62 49.33 -34.24
CA ILE A 890 -5.31 47.89 -34.30
C ILE A 890 -4.45 47.66 -35.53
N SER A 891 -3.22 47.16 -35.41
CA SER A 891 -2.38 46.86 -36.58
C SER A 891 -2.60 45.42 -37.07
N ALA A 892 -2.80 45.22 -38.37
CA ALA A 892 -2.78 43.92 -39.03
C ALA A 892 -1.67 43.89 -40.11
N ASN A 893 -0.72 42.97 -40.00
CA ASN A 893 0.28 42.69 -41.03
C ASN A 893 0.12 41.25 -41.50
N GLY A 894 0.19 41.02 -42.81
CA GLY A 894 0.05 39.69 -43.40
C GLY A 894 -1.39 39.31 -43.75
N LYS A 895 -1.64 38.02 -43.97
CA LYS A 895 -3.00 37.50 -44.23
C LYS A 895 -3.81 37.47 -42.92
N THR A 896 -4.90 38.22 -42.87
CA THR A 896 -5.85 38.21 -41.74
C THR A 896 -7.28 38.21 -42.28
N ASN A 897 -8.14 37.33 -41.78
CA ASN A 897 -9.56 37.28 -42.13
C ASN A 897 -10.40 37.65 -40.91
N ILE A 898 -11.29 38.63 -41.04
CA ILE A 898 -12.24 39.03 -40.00
C ILE A 898 -13.64 38.87 -40.57
N ASN A 899 -14.40 37.92 -40.03
CA ASN A 899 -15.76 37.64 -40.45
C ASN A 899 -16.72 38.13 -39.37
N ALA A 900 -17.69 38.95 -39.73
CA ALA A 900 -18.71 39.43 -38.81
C ALA A 900 -20.00 39.74 -39.55
N ALA A 901 -21.13 39.65 -38.88
CA ALA A 901 -22.37 40.21 -39.39
C ALA A 901 -22.31 41.74 -39.42
N LEU A 902 -22.07 42.32 -38.24
CA LEU A 902 -21.79 43.73 -38.00
C LEU A 902 -20.49 43.82 -37.20
N LEU A 903 -19.49 44.53 -37.71
CA LEU A 903 -18.22 44.77 -37.03
C LEU A 903 -18.14 46.21 -36.53
N LYS A 904 -17.99 46.40 -35.22
CA LYS A 904 -17.61 47.69 -34.62
C LYS A 904 -16.13 47.69 -34.33
N ILE A 905 -15.40 48.71 -34.78
CA ILE A 905 -14.00 48.93 -34.41
C ILE A 905 -13.98 50.05 -33.38
N GLN A 906 -13.50 49.76 -32.18
CA GLN A 906 -13.51 50.70 -31.07
C GLN A 906 -12.11 50.91 -30.48
N ASN A 907 -11.90 52.10 -29.94
CA ASN A 907 -10.77 52.37 -29.05
C ASN A 907 -11.11 52.00 -27.60
N ASN A 908 -10.21 52.29 -26.66
CA ASN A 908 -10.41 52.02 -25.24
C ASN A 908 -11.63 52.74 -24.62
N SER A 909 -11.93 53.96 -25.05
CA SER A 909 -13.03 54.80 -24.54
C SER A 909 -14.40 54.46 -25.14
N SER A 910 -14.48 53.41 -25.97
CA SER A 910 -15.69 53.02 -26.72
C SER A 910 -16.07 53.99 -27.85
N ASP A 911 -15.17 54.92 -28.20
CA ASP A 911 -15.28 55.74 -29.39
C ASP A 911 -14.88 54.93 -30.64
N ILE A 912 -15.17 55.47 -31.82
CA ILE A 912 -14.79 54.88 -33.11
C ILE A 912 -13.26 54.72 -33.16
N GLY A 913 -12.80 53.47 -33.29
CA GLY A 913 -11.39 53.12 -33.47
C GLY A 913 -10.99 53.02 -34.94
N THR A 914 -9.72 52.70 -35.17
CA THR A 914 -9.12 52.53 -36.50
C THR A 914 -8.45 51.16 -36.63
N LEU A 915 -8.79 50.39 -37.67
CA LEU A 915 -8.02 49.21 -38.07
C LEU A 915 -6.96 49.64 -39.08
N THR A 916 -5.69 49.53 -38.70
CA THR A 916 -4.54 49.85 -39.52
C THR A 916 -3.95 48.58 -40.14
N THR A 917 -3.94 48.44 -41.46
CA THR A 917 -3.24 47.33 -42.14
C THR A 917 -1.89 47.80 -42.64
N THR A 918 -0.79 47.19 -42.18
CA THR A 918 0.58 47.52 -42.60
C THR A 918 1.21 46.31 -43.29
N GLY A 919 1.18 46.25 -44.62
CA GLY A 919 1.61 45.08 -45.39
C GLY A 919 0.61 43.90 -45.37
N GLY A 920 0.75 42.97 -46.32
CA GLY A 920 -0.12 41.79 -46.43
C GLY A 920 -1.55 42.07 -46.89
N THR A 921 -2.50 41.21 -46.50
CA THR A 921 -3.92 41.31 -46.89
C THR A 921 -4.86 41.05 -45.71
N THR A 922 -5.59 42.06 -45.28
CA THR A 922 -6.70 41.93 -44.33
C THR A 922 -8.02 41.83 -45.07
N THR A 923 -8.75 40.72 -44.96
CA THR A 923 -10.10 40.57 -45.53
C THR A 923 -11.15 40.73 -44.44
N LEU A 924 -12.02 41.72 -44.59
CA LEU A 924 -13.22 41.93 -43.79
C LEU A 924 -14.41 41.32 -44.56
N THR A 925 -15.07 40.32 -43.99
CA THR A 925 -16.23 39.66 -44.61
C THR A 925 -17.49 39.98 -43.82
N LEU A 926 -18.46 40.65 -44.45
CA LEU A 926 -19.77 40.91 -43.87
C LEU A 926 -20.72 39.74 -44.18
N THR A 927 -21.12 39.00 -43.14
CA THR A 927 -21.71 37.67 -43.29
C THR A 927 -23.25 37.63 -43.28
N GLN A 928 -23.92 38.67 -42.78
CA GLN A 928 -25.37 38.67 -42.60
C GLN A 928 -26.17 39.11 -43.83
N THR A 929 -27.43 38.66 -43.89
CA THR A 929 -28.33 38.84 -45.03
C THR A 929 -29.24 40.06 -44.98
N ASN A 930 -29.42 40.69 -43.81
CA ASN A 930 -30.21 41.91 -43.63
C ASN A 930 -29.59 42.71 -42.48
N ASN A 931 -29.04 43.90 -42.78
CA ASN A 931 -28.41 44.81 -41.79
C ASN A 931 -27.01 44.40 -41.31
N GLY A 932 -26.19 43.80 -42.17
CA GLY A 932 -24.76 43.68 -41.89
C GLY A 932 -24.09 45.06 -41.87
N GLY A 933 -22.86 45.17 -41.37
CA GLY A 933 -22.18 46.46 -41.39
C GLY A 933 -20.77 46.52 -40.84
N LEU A 934 -20.18 47.68 -41.00
CA LEU A 934 -18.89 48.07 -40.45
C LEU A 934 -19.03 49.47 -39.84
N ASP A 935 -18.65 49.64 -38.57
CA ASP A 935 -18.63 50.93 -37.90
C ASP A 935 -17.23 51.14 -37.30
N GLY A 936 -16.38 51.88 -38.02
CA GLY A 936 -14.96 51.92 -37.73
C GLY A 936 -14.14 52.56 -38.85
N ASN A 937 -13.04 53.22 -38.50
CA ASN A 937 -12.10 53.71 -39.50
C ASN A 937 -11.18 52.58 -39.99
N ILE A 938 -10.78 52.64 -41.25
CA ILE A 938 -9.80 51.73 -41.87
C ILE A 938 -8.63 52.57 -42.38
N SER A 939 -7.40 52.14 -42.12
CA SER A 939 -6.19 52.77 -42.64
C SER A 939 -5.24 51.73 -43.20
N THR A 940 -4.89 51.81 -44.48
CA THR A 940 -4.00 50.81 -45.10
C THR A 940 -2.72 51.46 -45.60
N THR A 941 -1.58 50.92 -45.16
CA THR A 941 -0.23 51.36 -45.50
C THR A 941 0.55 50.21 -46.12
N SER A 942 0.92 50.30 -47.39
CA SER A 942 1.75 49.30 -48.10
C SER A 942 1.21 47.85 -48.15
N GLY A 943 -0.09 47.64 -47.86
CA GLY A 943 -0.78 46.34 -47.92
C GLY A 943 -2.18 46.47 -48.52
N THR A 944 -3.04 45.49 -48.32
CA THR A 944 -4.43 45.51 -48.84
C THR A 944 -5.44 45.24 -47.72
N THR A 945 -6.43 46.11 -47.54
CA THR A 945 -7.64 45.79 -46.79
C THR A 945 -8.77 45.55 -47.78
N LYS A 946 -9.41 44.39 -47.73
CA LYS A 946 -10.48 43.99 -48.66
C LYS A 946 -11.79 43.82 -47.90
N LEU A 947 -12.81 44.60 -48.22
CA LEU A 947 -14.17 44.41 -47.74
C LEU A 947 -14.95 43.54 -48.74
N THR A 948 -15.51 42.43 -48.26
CA THR A 948 -16.26 41.44 -49.04
C THR A 948 -17.61 41.14 -48.40
N PHE A 949 -18.53 40.61 -49.22
CA PHE A 949 -19.92 40.38 -48.84
C PHE A 949 -20.29 38.92 -49.13
N THR A 950 -21.01 38.26 -48.23
CA THR A 950 -21.44 36.87 -48.45
C THR A 950 -22.70 36.76 -49.31
N GLN A 951 -23.59 37.74 -49.21
CA GLN A 951 -24.87 37.74 -49.91
C GLN A 951 -24.82 38.63 -51.16
N ASP A 952 -25.45 38.15 -52.24
CA ASP A 952 -25.68 38.98 -53.42
C ASP A 952 -26.89 39.89 -53.18
N SER A 953 -26.75 41.19 -53.48
CA SER A 953 -27.76 42.23 -53.26
C SER A 953 -28.14 42.46 -51.78
N GLY A 954 -27.22 42.24 -50.84
CA GLY A 954 -27.42 42.54 -49.42
C GLY A 954 -27.41 44.06 -49.13
N THR A 955 -28.09 44.48 -48.06
CA THR A 955 -28.02 45.87 -47.55
C THR A 955 -27.13 45.94 -46.32
N TYR A 956 -26.14 46.84 -46.35
CA TYR A 956 -25.09 46.98 -45.35
C TYR A 956 -24.95 48.43 -44.87
N SER A 957 -24.64 48.63 -43.59
CA SER A 957 -24.30 49.94 -43.03
C SER A 957 -22.78 50.04 -42.85
N VAL A 958 -22.13 50.87 -43.66
CA VAL A 958 -20.67 51.08 -43.59
C VAL A 958 -20.40 52.52 -43.16
N SER A 959 -19.91 52.70 -41.95
CA SER A 959 -19.62 53.97 -41.30
C SER A 959 -18.14 54.03 -40.94
N GLY A 960 -17.48 55.16 -41.24
CA GLY A 960 -16.07 55.40 -40.95
C GLY A 960 -15.30 55.94 -42.16
N ILE A 961 -14.04 56.28 -41.91
CA ILE A 961 -13.12 56.80 -42.93
C ILE A 961 -12.20 55.66 -43.40
N PHE A 962 -12.12 55.44 -44.71
CA PHE A 962 -11.12 54.58 -45.32
C PHE A 962 -9.97 55.42 -45.82
N SER A 963 -8.77 55.17 -45.31
CA SER A 963 -7.56 55.93 -45.61
C SER A 963 -6.48 55.03 -46.20
N THR A 964 -5.71 55.53 -47.17
CA THR A 964 -4.55 54.83 -47.73
C THR A 964 -3.27 55.68 -47.68
N SER A 965 -2.12 55.03 -47.60
CA SER A 965 -0.82 55.67 -47.78
C SER A 965 0.19 54.70 -48.42
N ASN A 966 1.23 55.26 -49.06
CA ASN A 966 2.22 54.50 -49.83
C ASN A 966 1.51 53.62 -50.89
N ALA A 967 1.90 52.34 -51.01
CA ALA A 967 1.26 51.35 -51.88
C ALA A 967 0.05 50.66 -51.22
N GLY A 968 -0.57 51.27 -50.20
CA GLY A 968 -1.70 50.69 -49.48
C GLY A 968 -3.00 50.74 -50.29
N GLN A 969 -3.82 49.68 -50.21
CA GLN A 969 -5.09 49.56 -50.92
C GLN A 969 -6.26 49.27 -49.98
N ASN A 970 -7.37 49.98 -50.13
CA ASN A 970 -8.66 49.59 -49.53
C ASN A 970 -9.60 49.15 -50.66
N ILE A 971 -9.96 47.87 -50.74
CA ILE A 971 -10.75 47.30 -51.83
C ILE A 971 -12.14 46.94 -51.34
N PHE A 972 -13.18 47.56 -51.89
CA PHE A 972 -14.56 47.06 -51.83
C PHE A 972 -14.76 46.09 -52.98
N ASP A 973 -14.81 44.79 -52.69
CA ASP A 973 -14.88 43.75 -53.72
C ASP A 973 -16.31 43.25 -53.94
N LEU A 974 -16.90 43.73 -55.04
CA LEU A 974 -18.20 43.36 -55.58
C LEU A 974 -18.03 42.60 -56.92
N SER A 975 -16.86 41.98 -57.15
CA SER A 975 -16.59 41.19 -58.36
C SER A 975 -17.57 40.04 -58.56
N THR A 976 -18.18 39.53 -57.49
CA THR A 976 -19.13 38.40 -57.54
C THR A 976 -20.47 38.67 -56.86
N LYS A 977 -20.68 39.87 -56.31
CA LYS A 977 -21.85 40.21 -55.47
C LYS A 977 -22.25 41.66 -55.70
N SER A 978 -23.55 41.95 -55.68
CA SER A 978 -24.10 43.29 -55.56
C SER A 978 -24.27 43.68 -54.10
N ALA A 979 -24.23 44.97 -53.78
CA ALA A 979 -24.46 45.46 -52.43
C ALA A 979 -25.14 46.84 -52.42
N THR A 980 -25.97 47.08 -51.40
CA THR A 980 -26.49 48.40 -51.05
C THR A 980 -25.83 48.89 -49.76
N ILE A 981 -25.23 50.08 -49.77
CA ILE A 981 -24.65 50.73 -48.60
C ILE A 981 -25.58 51.85 -48.12
N SER A 982 -26.04 51.79 -46.88
CA SER A 982 -27.05 52.71 -46.34
C SER A 982 -26.53 54.05 -45.85
N ASN A 983 -25.21 54.23 -45.82
CA ASN A 983 -24.53 55.39 -45.26
C ASN A 983 -23.67 56.07 -46.31
N ASP A 984 -23.21 57.28 -46.00
CA ASP A 984 -22.15 57.92 -46.77
C ASP A 984 -20.83 57.17 -46.58
N LEU A 985 -20.06 57.05 -47.67
CA LEU A 985 -18.72 56.47 -47.66
C LEU A 985 -17.70 57.61 -47.73
N SER A 986 -16.70 57.61 -46.86
CA SER A 986 -15.65 58.63 -46.84
C SER A 986 -14.28 58.02 -47.06
N PHE A 987 -13.64 58.37 -48.17
CA PHE A 987 -12.32 57.93 -48.57
C PHE A 987 -11.30 59.07 -48.45
N SER A 988 -10.08 58.72 -48.09
CA SER A 988 -8.93 59.62 -47.99
C SER A 988 -7.64 58.88 -48.34
N GLY A 989 -6.57 59.65 -48.57
CA GLY A 989 -5.23 59.10 -48.77
C GLY A 989 -4.17 60.18 -48.94
N SER A 990 -2.91 59.81 -48.73
CA SER A 990 -1.74 60.63 -49.08
C SER A 990 -1.10 60.08 -50.35
N ASP A 991 -0.31 60.88 -51.08
CA ASP A 991 0.33 60.55 -52.38
C ASP A 991 0.62 59.04 -52.54
N VAL A 992 -0.34 58.35 -53.17
CA VAL A 992 -0.24 56.91 -53.41
C VAL A 992 0.77 56.71 -54.55
N THR A 993 1.86 56.01 -54.26
CA THR A 993 2.85 55.63 -55.28
C THR A 993 2.54 54.22 -55.77
N GLY A 994 2.47 54.02 -57.10
CA GLY A 994 2.13 52.72 -57.70
C GLY A 994 0.62 52.42 -57.62
N ASP A 995 0.25 51.15 -57.41
CA ASP A 995 -1.14 50.67 -57.43
C ASP A 995 -1.94 50.98 -56.13
N GLY A 996 -1.46 51.89 -55.27
CA GLY A 996 -2.13 52.24 -54.01
C GLY A 996 -3.42 53.04 -54.22
N GLY A 997 -4.38 52.97 -53.29
CA GLY A 997 -5.62 53.77 -53.35
C GLY A 997 -6.85 53.09 -52.75
N ASN A 998 -7.97 53.81 -52.72
CA ASN A 998 -9.26 53.23 -52.38
C ASN A 998 -9.92 52.71 -53.67
N ILE A 999 -10.29 51.44 -53.74
CA ILE A 999 -10.72 50.76 -54.96
C ILE A 999 -12.11 50.14 -54.71
N ILE A 1000 -13.02 50.30 -55.66
CA ILE A 1000 -14.32 49.64 -55.68
C ILE A 1000 -14.38 48.80 -56.96
N ASN A 1001 -14.43 47.48 -56.82
CA ASN A 1001 -14.49 46.57 -57.96
C ASN A 1001 -15.92 46.04 -58.14
N ILE A 1002 -16.59 46.38 -59.24
CA ILE A 1002 -17.96 45.96 -59.57
C ILE A 1002 -17.87 44.92 -60.70
N GLY A 1003 -18.26 43.68 -60.42
CA GLY A 1003 -18.26 42.60 -61.42
C GLY A 1003 -19.35 42.74 -62.48
N ASN A 1004 -19.26 41.91 -63.52
CA ASN A 1004 -20.30 41.78 -64.53
C ASN A 1004 -21.67 41.41 -63.89
N ASP A 1005 -22.71 42.12 -64.31
CA ASP A 1005 -24.09 42.08 -63.80
C ASP A 1005 -24.19 42.36 -62.29
N LYS A 1006 -23.18 43.01 -61.70
CA LYS A 1006 -23.18 43.43 -60.29
C LYS A 1006 -23.41 44.91 -60.13
N SER A 1007 -23.82 45.30 -58.92
CA SER A 1007 -24.12 46.67 -58.60
C SER A 1007 -23.64 47.10 -57.22
N LEU A 1008 -23.22 48.36 -57.12
CA LEU A 1008 -23.10 49.09 -55.87
C LEU A 1008 -24.18 50.17 -55.84
N THR A 1009 -25.05 50.13 -54.82
CA THR A 1009 -26.04 51.18 -54.56
C THR A 1009 -25.72 51.88 -53.24
N LEU A 1010 -25.62 53.20 -53.22
CA LEU A 1010 -25.47 54.03 -52.02
C LEU A 1010 -26.82 54.69 -51.72
N SER A 1011 -27.63 54.08 -50.85
CA SER A 1011 -28.96 54.58 -50.52
C SER A 1011 -29.44 54.10 -49.15
N ASP A 1012 -30.11 54.94 -48.37
CA ASP A 1012 -30.78 54.49 -47.14
C ASP A 1012 -32.08 53.72 -47.43
N SER A 1013 -32.73 53.25 -46.35
CA SER A 1013 -34.02 52.55 -46.39
C SER A 1013 -35.17 53.38 -47.00
N ASN A 1014 -35.01 54.70 -47.10
CA ASN A 1014 -35.99 55.60 -47.73
C ASN A 1014 -35.65 55.86 -49.21
N SER A 1015 -34.70 55.11 -49.79
CA SER A 1015 -34.18 55.32 -51.14
C SER A 1015 -33.54 56.70 -51.36
N THR A 1016 -33.11 57.37 -50.29
CA THR A 1016 -32.37 58.63 -50.41
C THR A 1016 -30.93 58.30 -50.78
N ALA A 1017 -30.47 58.82 -51.92
CA ALA A 1017 -29.09 58.61 -52.38
C ALA A 1017 -28.08 59.09 -51.33
N LYS A 1018 -27.07 58.26 -51.07
CA LYS A 1018 -25.91 58.56 -50.22
C LYS A 1018 -24.71 58.95 -51.06
N THR A 1019 -23.70 59.50 -50.40
CA THR A 1019 -22.55 60.11 -51.05
C THR A 1019 -21.28 59.31 -50.78
N LEU A 1020 -20.57 58.97 -51.85
CA LEU A 1020 -19.15 58.62 -51.79
C LEU A 1020 -18.32 59.91 -51.81
N THR A 1021 -17.58 60.16 -50.74
CA THR A 1021 -16.74 61.35 -50.58
C THR A 1021 -15.27 60.98 -50.68
N THR A 1022 -14.53 61.56 -51.62
CA THR A 1022 -13.07 61.44 -51.72
C THR A 1022 -12.44 62.76 -51.25
N ASN A 1023 -11.84 62.75 -50.06
CA ASN A 1023 -11.26 63.94 -49.45
C ASN A 1023 -9.79 64.19 -49.85
N SER A 1024 -9.05 63.13 -50.18
CA SER A 1024 -7.65 63.19 -50.65
C SER A 1024 -7.24 61.84 -51.26
N GLY A 1025 -6.14 61.81 -52.01
CA GLY A 1025 -5.62 60.58 -52.64
C GLY A 1025 -6.39 60.14 -53.90
N ALA A 1026 -6.24 58.88 -54.28
CA ALA A 1026 -6.96 58.28 -55.41
C ALA A 1026 -8.06 57.33 -54.94
N THR A 1027 -9.25 57.49 -55.52
CA THR A 1027 -10.35 56.53 -55.46
C THR A 1027 -10.61 55.99 -56.87
N GLU A 1028 -10.69 54.68 -57.04
CA GLU A 1028 -11.01 54.03 -58.31
C GLU A 1028 -12.32 53.23 -58.19
N ILE A 1029 -13.20 53.37 -59.18
CA ILE A 1029 -14.42 52.59 -59.33
C ILE A 1029 -14.28 51.79 -60.63
N ASN A 1030 -13.93 50.53 -60.48
CA ASN A 1030 -13.64 49.59 -61.55
C ASN A 1030 -14.88 48.79 -61.92
N PHE A 1031 -15.32 48.91 -63.17
CA PHE A 1031 -16.27 47.98 -63.77
C PHE A 1031 -15.48 46.84 -64.42
N LEU A 1032 -15.54 45.66 -63.79
CA LEU A 1032 -14.85 44.45 -64.21
C LEU A 1032 -15.71 43.72 -65.24
N GLY A 1033 -15.37 43.89 -66.51
CA GLY A 1033 -16.01 43.21 -67.62
C GLY A 1033 -15.90 41.68 -67.58
N ASP A 1034 -16.74 41.00 -68.35
CA ASP A 1034 -16.60 39.58 -68.62
C ASP A 1034 -15.51 39.33 -69.67
N SER A 1035 -14.42 38.69 -69.22
CA SER A 1035 -13.33 38.21 -70.08
C SER A 1035 -13.76 37.32 -71.26
N SER A 1036 -15.01 36.84 -71.29
CA SER A 1036 -15.56 36.00 -72.37
C SER A 1036 -16.08 36.79 -73.59
N GLY A 1037 -16.11 38.13 -73.54
CA GLY A 1037 -16.56 38.99 -74.65
C GLY A 1037 -18.09 39.08 -74.81
N SER A 1038 -18.83 38.72 -73.76
CA SER A 1038 -20.28 38.93 -73.68
C SER A 1038 -20.61 40.41 -73.38
N ASN A 1039 -21.89 40.81 -73.54
CA ASN A 1039 -22.33 42.17 -73.22
C ASN A 1039 -22.28 42.35 -71.70
N SER A 1040 -21.16 42.83 -71.17
CA SER A 1040 -21.09 43.05 -69.74
C SER A 1040 -21.93 44.24 -69.31
N SER A 1041 -22.41 44.16 -68.08
CA SER A 1041 -23.10 45.25 -67.43
C SER A 1041 -22.57 45.44 -66.02
N GLY A 1042 -22.72 46.64 -65.48
CA GLY A 1042 -22.36 46.95 -64.11
C GLY A 1042 -22.99 48.28 -63.72
N THR A 1043 -23.40 48.41 -62.47
CA THR A 1043 -24.12 49.61 -62.01
C THR A 1043 -23.51 50.22 -60.75
N PHE A 1044 -23.20 51.51 -60.81
CA PHE A 1044 -23.01 52.35 -59.63
C PHE A 1044 -24.20 53.30 -59.49
N SER A 1045 -24.86 53.31 -58.34
CA SER A 1045 -25.98 54.21 -58.04
C SER A 1045 -25.71 54.94 -56.73
N GLY A 1046 -25.53 56.26 -56.75
CA GLY A 1046 -25.16 57.06 -55.60
C GLY A 1046 -24.56 58.41 -56.00
N ASN A 1047 -24.47 59.34 -55.06
CA ASN A 1047 -23.75 60.60 -55.28
C ASN A 1047 -22.25 60.37 -55.11
N VAL A 1048 -21.43 61.17 -55.81
CA VAL A 1048 -19.97 61.24 -55.65
C VAL A 1048 -19.56 62.69 -55.42
N SER A 1049 -18.73 62.92 -54.42
CA SER A 1049 -18.18 64.24 -54.07
C SER A 1049 -16.66 64.13 -53.89
N THR A 1050 -15.89 64.82 -54.73
CA THR A 1050 -14.42 64.81 -54.65
C THR A 1050 -13.92 66.20 -54.27
N SER A 1051 -13.40 66.37 -53.06
CA SER A 1051 -12.94 67.66 -52.52
C SER A 1051 -11.41 67.83 -52.52
N GLY A 1052 -10.67 66.71 -52.55
CA GLY A 1052 -9.23 66.65 -52.76
C GLY A 1052 -8.83 65.29 -53.36
N GLY A 1053 -7.85 65.28 -54.27
CA GLY A 1053 -7.45 64.08 -55.00
C GLY A 1053 -8.32 63.79 -56.25
N ALA A 1054 -8.46 62.51 -56.63
CA ALA A 1054 -9.21 62.10 -57.81
C ALA A 1054 -10.10 60.87 -57.55
N THR A 1055 -11.32 60.88 -58.09
CA THR A 1055 -12.18 59.70 -58.23
C THR A 1055 -12.23 59.30 -59.70
N THR A 1056 -11.70 58.12 -60.05
CA THR A 1056 -11.64 57.60 -61.42
C THR A 1056 -12.67 56.48 -61.59
N PHE A 1057 -13.47 56.55 -62.65
CA PHE A 1057 -14.32 55.46 -63.12
C PHE A 1057 -13.62 54.76 -64.28
N SER A 1058 -13.26 53.49 -64.10
CA SER A 1058 -12.51 52.69 -65.07
C SER A 1058 -13.39 51.56 -65.60
N PHE A 1059 -13.37 51.34 -66.92
CA PHE A 1059 -14.25 50.37 -67.59
C PHE A 1059 -13.41 49.31 -68.28
N THR A 1060 -13.12 48.22 -67.57
CA THR A 1060 -12.19 47.22 -68.08
C THR A 1060 -12.90 46.22 -69.00
N ASN A 1061 -12.41 46.15 -70.25
CA ASN A 1061 -12.43 44.95 -71.10
C ASN A 1061 -13.79 44.46 -71.66
N ASP A 1062 -14.60 45.33 -72.29
CA ASP A 1062 -15.68 44.90 -73.23
C ASP A 1062 -16.45 46.04 -73.94
N ASN A 1063 -17.26 45.66 -74.94
CA ASN A 1063 -18.35 46.47 -75.51
C ASN A 1063 -19.57 46.57 -74.57
N GLY A 1064 -19.37 46.61 -73.25
CA GLY A 1064 -20.42 46.55 -72.24
C GLY A 1064 -21.27 47.81 -72.11
N THR A 1065 -22.38 47.70 -71.38
CA THR A 1065 -23.26 48.82 -71.02
C THR A 1065 -23.21 49.04 -69.51
N TYR A 1066 -22.55 50.11 -69.09
CA TYR A 1066 -22.39 50.47 -67.69
C TYR A 1066 -23.30 51.62 -67.29
N SER A 1067 -23.83 51.59 -66.07
CA SER A 1067 -24.75 52.61 -65.54
C SER A 1067 -24.15 53.31 -64.34
N ILE A 1068 -24.10 54.64 -64.39
CA ILE A 1068 -23.71 55.49 -63.27
C ILE A 1068 -24.87 56.47 -63.04
N THR A 1069 -25.53 56.36 -61.89
CA THR A 1069 -26.72 57.17 -61.54
C THR A 1069 -26.46 57.95 -60.25
N GLY A 1070 -26.71 59.27 -60.27
CA GLY A 1070 -26.56 60.15 -59.10
C GLY A 1070 -25.91 61.50 -59.46
N THR A 1071 -25.53 62.27 -58.45
CA THR A 1071 -24.84 63.56 -58.64
C THR A 1071 -23.33 63.38 -58.53
N LEU A 1072 -22.58 63.82 -59.54
CA LEU A 1072 -21.13 63.91 -59.49
C LEU A 1072 -20.74 65.37 -59.20
N SER A 1073 -20.02 65.61 -58.11
CA SER A 1073 -19.58 66.94 -57.71
C SER A 1073 -18.10 66.97 -57.41
N THR A 1074 -17.47 68.12 -57.67
CA THR A 1074 -16.09 68.41 -57.29
C THR A 1074 -16.04 69.68 -56.47
N GLN A 1075 -15.13 69.75 -55.50
CA GLN A 1075 -14.82 70.95 -54.73
C GLN A 1075 -13.29 71.11 -54.68
N GLY A 1076 -12.79 72.36 -54.64
CA GLY A 1076 -11.35 72.62 -54.57
C GLY A 1076 -10.56 72.01 -55.74
N GLU A 1077 -9.52 71.23 -55.43
CA GLU A 1077 -8.64 70.56 -56.40
C GLU A 1077 -9.14 69.16 -56.82
N GLY A 1078 -10.28 68.72 -56.28
CA GLY A 1078 -10.84 67.40 -56.56
C GLY A 1078 -11.24 67.17 -58.01
N GLN A 1079 -10.99 65.96 -58.54
CA GLN A 1079 -11.33 65.58 -59.92
C GLN A 1079 -12.22 64.33 -59.97
N ASN A 1080 -13.19 64.30 -60.87
CA ASN A 1080 -13.90 63.08 -61.27
C ASN A 1080 -13.46 62.74 -62.70
N ILE A 1081 -12.84 61.58 -62.90
CA ILE A 1081 -12.23 61.15 -64.17
C ILE A 1081 -12.98 59.93 -64.70
N PHE A 1082 -13.26 59.90 -66.00
CA PHE A 1082 -13.76 58.72 -66.69
C PHE A 1082 -12.63 58.18 -67.56
N ASP A 1083 -12.09 57.02 -67.19
CA ASP A 1083 -11.04 56.35 -67.94
C ASP A 1083 -11.64 55.32 -68.90
N LEU A 1084 -11.61 55.66 -70.18
CA LEU A 1084 -12.09 54.84 -71.30
C LEU A 1084 -10.92 54.27 -72.11
N SER A 1085 -9.71 54.25 -71.55
CA SER A 1085 -8.49 53.91 -72.29
C SER A 1085 -8.18 52.41 -72.36
N THR A 1086 -8.89 51.60 -71.57
CA THR A 1086 -8.85 50.13 -71.57
C THR A 1086 -9.89 49.54 -72.49
#